data_AF-A0A7X4IA49-F1
#
_entry.id   AF-A0A7X4IA49-F1
#
_cell.length_a   1.000
_cell.length_b   1.000
_cell.length_c   1.000
_cell.angle_alpha   90.00
_cell.angle_beta   90.00
_cell.angle_gamma   90.00
#
_symmetry.space_group_name_H-M   'P 1'
#
loop_
_entity.id
_entity.type
_entity.pdbx_description
1 polymer ?
#
loop_
_entity_poly.entity_id
_entity_poly.type
_entity_poly.pdbx_seq_one_letter_code
_entity_poly.pdbx_strand_id
1 'polypeptide(L)'
;MKKILLTLLTLTLFFLLFSAQTRITVSAAENSSSDETTIKVSAKNGSDISDKLREALINARDLAESSGQIITVKVKKGDYYLSKSLHIYSNTTLDVTDVHFTYQGTKKINMVISGTNAPYRGYEHFNSSEGCSGYDAFENITVLGGIWESTPENAGSMIRLFHARNVTLDGLTLIGGGCVHQMEVAAIDGFYVRNCTFLDHGKSADSTTNFQKQESIQLDMPYSNLVYPGVYQDGTPMKNVEITHNTFRNIARGVGTHTMLCGSYHENINISNNTFENVLEECIICLNYVNCQIKDNTITNCGGGILVENARDYDRSMNTSILDGSKVYAGATIHDLNTEISGNTIQIVYHPTTLIVAGIYVYGKDISDDALGGDGYPLPKENHYISSISIRDNTIITAGDGITISDARNCEIAGNSIKGAKFSKKDPYARYRDGIRVDKQSSDISITGNSIKNMSRNGIVIYDRSSLSGIVNNNIKSCSKSGIKLTEHSICANDITNNIIKKCSFGGLIVENNSTTSDIIGNTLSAVSGNPAIKISNMSTVRYINSNQIYDLGEYRKKEVASGIVVSGRSTSKGIESNRIYASKSKYSSGYGILIDSDSRLSESVSNNTISNTNEYSIAVKSYSKIAGQINRNDITSARKSAIAVTDSSIICDNIESNHISGSGTNGILLDKKATVRNSIAGNVITECNNYGINIQSIENDLTVAHNELNENKNAAINIAAGKKNLTTISGNILSGSASISGIRLSKCKVSIASNEFEKFKYGIHAAASVSGSIYDNIYSDIAKKEIYIDKKAQKMNTVISSTVETTTDNGKNKATITWDAVKGMDGYELQYSTYADFSSKQVIHLNAKQTSYTLHDLPNNKPVYYRIRAYKTVENICIFGNFQTNYFILR
;
A
#
# COMPACT_ATOMS: atom_id res chain seq x y z
N MET A 1 -58.15 -15.13 -82.08
CA MET A 1 -58.85 -15.63 -80.88
C MET A 1 -58.74 -14.54 -79.82
N LYS A 2 -59.86 -13.85 -79.58
CA LYS A 2 -60.73 -14.10 -78.42
C LYS A 2 -60.01 -13.68 -77.13
N LYS A 3 -60.32 -12.46 -76.68
CA LYS A 3 -61.31 -12.24 -75.61
C LYS A 3 -60.73 -12.69 -74.27
N ILE A 4 -60.34 -11.71 -73.46
CA ILE A 4 -61.13 -11.27 -72.30
C ILE A 4 -60.96 -9.74 -72.30
N LEU A 5 -61.91 -8.98 -72.84
CA LEU A 5 -63.10 -8.46 -72.13
C LEU A 5 -62.64 -7.71 -70.86
N LEU A 6 -62.52 -6.39 -70.94
CA LEU A 6 -63.61 -5.50 -70.54
C LEU A 6 -63.75 -5.43 -69.01
N THR A 7 -62.83 -4.71 -68.40
CA THR A 7 -63.14 -3.94 -67.20
C THR A 7 -62.34 -2.64 -67.26
N LEU A 8 -63.09 -1.56 -67.45
CA LEU A 8 -62.70 -0.14 -67.34
C LEU A 8 -62.03 0.53 -68.55
N LEU A 9 -62.84 0.72 -69.60
CA LEU A 9 -62.88 1.98 -70.34
C LEU A 9 -63.94 2.88 -69.68
N THR A 10 -63.81 4.21 -69.85
CA THR A 10 -64.73 5.33 -69.51
C THR A 10 -64.53 5.91 -68.10
N LEU A 11 -64.24 7.19 -67.87
CA LEU A 11 -64.65 8.46 -68.52
C LEU A 11 -63.49 9.49 -68.36
N THR A 12 -62.87 9.99 -69.44
CA THR A 12 -63.07 11.33 -70.08
C THR A 12 -62.64 12.55 -69.25
N LEU A 13 -61.60 13.31 -69.63
CA LEU A 13 -61.48 14.30 -70.75
C LEU A 13 -61.96 15.72 -70.36
N PHE A 14 -61.23 16.74 -70.85
CA PHE A 14 -61.49 18.21 -70.83
C PHE A 14 -61.09 18.96 -69.55
N PHE A 15 -60.22 19.99 -69.54
CA PHE A 15 -59.92 21.09 -70.49
C PHE A 15 -58.39 21.39 -70.47
N LEU A 16 -57.63 21.59 -71.56
CA LEU A 16 -57.59 22.64 -72.61
C LEU A 16 -57.08 24.05 -72.19
N LEU A 17 -56.00 24.45 -72.89
CA LEU A 17 -55.62 25.79 -73.39
C LEU A 17 -54.86 26.80 -72.50
N PHE A 18 -53.60 27.09 -72.87
CA PHE A 18 -53.07 28.34 -73.47
C PHE A 18 -51.52 28.24 -73.50
N SER A 19 -50.88 27.94 -74.63
CA SER A 19 -50.35 28.84 -75.69
C SER A 19 -48.88 29.28 -75.49
N ALA A 20 -48.05 28.86 -76.45
CA ALA A 20 -46.89 29.52 -77.08
C ALA A 20 -46.00 30.50 -76.28
N GLN A 21 -44.68 30.26 -76.27
CA GLN A 21 -43.73 31.03 -77.10
C GLN A 21 -42.25 30.58 -76.94
N THR A 22 -41.59 30.46 -78.10
CA THR A 22 -40.19 30.76 -78.44
C THR A 22 -39.01 30.24 -77.61
N ARG A 23 -38.16 29.46 -78.32
CA ARG A 23 -36.73 29.26 -78.07
C ARG A 23 -35.96 30.59 -78.16
N ILE A 24 -35.13 30.87 -77.15
CA ILE A 24 -33.89 31.65 -77.31
C ILE A 24 -32.79 30.86 -76.61
N THR A 25 -31.77 30.49 -77.39
CA THR A 25 -30.49 29.94 -76.97
C THR A 25 -29.69 30.98 -76.19
N VAL A 26 -29.15 30.61 -75.03
CA VAL A 26 -27.93 31.21 -74.49
C VAL A 26 -26.90 30.09 -74.36
N SER A 27 -25.71 30.39 -74.87
CA SER A 27 -24.61 29.49 -75.19
C SER A 27 -24.08 28.69 -74.00
N ALA A 28 -23.72 27.44 -74.29
CA ALA A 28 -22.75 26.68 -73.52
C ALA A 28 -21.46 27.49 -73.32
N ALA A 29 -20.95 27.49 -72.09
CA ALA A 29 -19.57 27.78 -71.78
C ALA A 29 -19.03 26.58 -70.97
N GLU A 30 -18.33 25.71 -71.69
CA GLU A 30 -17.19 24.89 -71.26
C GLU A 30 -17.31 24.14 -69.92
N ASN A 31 -17.92 22.95 -69.98
CA ASN A 31 -17.57 21.86 -69.06
C ASN A 31 -16.18 21.32 -69.46
N SER A 32 -15.14 21.94 -68.91
CA SER A 32 -13.90 21.23 -68.63
C SER A 32 -14.18 20.26 -67.47
N SER A 33 -13.70 19.01 -67.59
CA SER A 33 -13.95 17.89 -66.69
C SER A 33 -13.98 18.26 -65.21
N SER A 34 -15.17 18.43 -64.63
CA SER A 34 -15.34 18.48 -63.18
C SER A 34 -15.27 17.04 -62.68
N ASP A 35 -14.34 16.74 -61.76
CA ASP A 35 -14.41 15.51 -60.96
C ASP A 35 -15.84 15.34 -60.44
N GLU A 36 -16.54 14.28 -60.88
CA GLU A 36 -17.97 14.02 -60.57
C GLU A 36 -18.25 13.92 -59.07
N THR A 37 -17.21 13.86 -58.23
CA THR A 37 -17.26 13.71 -56.78
C THR A 37 -17.01 15.01 -55.99
N THR A 38 -16.80 16.18 -56.64
CA THR A 38 -16.51 17.44 -55.91
C THR A 38 -17.46 18.59 -56.26
N ILE A 39 -18.14 19.12 -55.23
CA ILE A 39 -18.94 20.35 -55.28
C ILE A 39 -18.14 21.51 -54.71
N LYS A 40 -17.86 22.53 -55.52
CA LYS A 40 -17.14 23.74 -55.08
C LYS A 40 -18.13 24.82 -54.65
N VAL A 41 -17.99 25.30 -53.41
CA VAL A 41 -18.84 26.36 -52.85
C VAL A 41 -18.04 27.66 -52.72
N SER A 42 -18.63 28.77 -53.16
CA SER A 42 -18.02 30.09 -52.99
C SER A 42 -19.06 31.17 -52.62
N ALA A 43 -18.63 32.09 -51.76
CA ALA A 43 -19.39 33.27 -51.37
C ALA A 43 -18.44 34.47 -51.18
N LYS A 44 -19.02 35.67 -51.03
CA LYS A 44 -18.26 36.90 -50.77
C LYS A 44 -17.62 36.78 -49.37
N ASN A 45 -16.36 37.16 -49.21
CA ASN A 45 -15.72 37.21 -47.88
C ASN A 45 -16.54 38.10 -46.92
N GLY A 46 -16.70 37.68 -45.68
CA GLY A 46 -17.53 38.34 -44.66
C GLY A 46 -19.04 38.27 -44.91
N SER A 47 -19.52 37.38 -45.78
CA SER A 47 -20.96 37.14 -45.97
C SER A 47 -21.45 35.90 -45.25
N ASP A 48 -22.76 35.85 -44.99
CA ASP A 48 -23.42 34.65 -44.51
C ASP A 48 -23.51 33.62 -45.64
N ILE A 49 -22.86 32.47 -45.45
CA ILE A 49 -22.78 31.40 -46.45
C ILE A 49 -23.82 30.29 -46.23
N SER A 50 -24.59 30.37 -45.13
CA SER A 50 -25.38 29.24 -44.61
C SER A 50 -26.29 28.59 -45.65
N ASP A 51 -27.09 29.37 -46.38
CA ASP A 51 -28.05 28.82 -47.35
C ASP A 51 -27.36 28.15 -48.53
N LYS A 52 -26.30 28.77 -49.07
CA LYS A 52 -25.50 28.20 -50.17
C LYS A 52 -24.83 26.90 -49.78
N LEU A 53 -24.26 26.84 -48.58
CA LEU A 53 -23.57 25.65 -48.10
C LEU A 53 -24.56 24.53 -47.74
N ARG A 54 -25.73 24.85 -47.17
CA ARG A 54 -26.82 23.89 -46.96
C ARG A 54 -27.32 23.29 -48.28
N GLU A 55 -27.52 24.12 -49.30
CA GLU A 55 -27.92 23.65 -50.64
C GLU A 55 -26.84 22.72 -51.23
N ALA A 56 -25.57 23.07 -51.10
CA ALA A 56 -24.47 22.21 -51.55
C ALA A 56 -24.41 20.86 -50.82
N LEU A 57 -24.70 20.83 -49.51
CA LEU A 57 -24.76 19.59 -48.73
C LEU A 57 -25.97 18.73 -49.09
N ILE A 58 -27.11 19.34 -49.44
CA ILE A 58 -28.28 18.63 -49.99
C ILE A 58 -27.95 18.02 -51.36
N ASN A 59 -27.29 18.78 -52.24
CA ASN A 59 -26.85 18.27 -53.53
C ASN A 59 -25.81 17.14 -53.39
N ALA A 60 -24.90 17.26 -52.42
CA ALA A 60 -23.94 16.20 -52.10
C ALA A 60 -24.64 14.92 -51.65
N ARG A 61 -25.65 15.02 -50.78
CA ARG A 61 -26.50 13.90 -50.38
C ARG A 61 -27.16 13.24 -51.59
N ASP A 62 -27.83 14.00 -52.46
CA ASP A 62 -28.57 13.44 -53.59
C ASP A 62 -27.63 12.73 -54.60
N LEU A 63 -26.43 13.29 -54.82
CA LEU A 63 -25.39 12.64 -55.63
C LEU A 63 -24.84 11.39 -54.95
N ALA A 64 -24.59 11.44 -53.64
CA ALA A 64 -24.12 10.29 -52.89
C ALA A 64 -25.14 9.14 -52.88
N GLU A 65 -26.42 9.43 -52.68
CA GLU A 65 -27.49 8.42 -52.68
C GLU A 65 -27.73 7.81 -54.07
N SER A 66 -27.54 8.58 -55.15
CA SER A 66 -27.71 8.08 -56.53
C SER A 66 -26.48 7.34 -57.08
N SER A 67 -25.27 7.73 -56.67
CA SER A 67 -24.01 7.16 -57.19
C SER A 67 -23.38 6.09 -56.27
N GLY A 68 -23.68 6.12 -54.97
CA GLY A 68 -22.97 5.34 -53.95
C GLY A 68 -21.54 5.81 -53.66
N GLN A 69 -21.12 6.96 -54.21
CA GLN A 69 -19.78 7.52 -54.00
C GLN A 69 -19.74 8.53 -52.86
N ILE A 70 -18.55 8.75 -52.30
CA ILE A 70 -18.31 9.85 -51.35
C ILE A 70 -18.18 11.16 -52.14
N ILE A 71 -18.98 12.16 -51.76
CA ILE A 71 -18.98 13.49 -52.40
C ILE A 71 -18.29 14.51 -51.50
N THR A 72 -17.32 15.25 -52.04
CA THR A 72 -16.63 16.34 -51.34
C THR A 72 -17.29 17.69 -51.62
N VAL A 73 -17.79 18.34 -50.58
CA VAL A 73 -18.18 19.75 -50.59
C VAL A 73 -16.98 20.58 -50.14
N LYS A 74 -16.31 21.24 -51.10
CA LYS A 74 -15.13 22.06 -50.84
C LYS A 74 -15.47 23.54 -50.84
N VAL A 75 -15.26 24.22 -49.72
CA VAL A 75 -15.53 25.65 -49.58
C VAL A 75 -14.28 26.44 -49.92
N LYS A 76 -14.44 27.48 -50.74
CA LYS A 76 -13.34 28.40 -51.06
C LYS A 76 -12.86 29.10 -49.78
N LYS A 77 -11.55 29.25 -49.64
CA LYS A 77 -10.91 30.05 -48.57
C LYS A 77 -11.64 31.39 -48.33
N GLY A 78 -11.90 31.68 -47.07
CA GLY A 78 -12.49 32.95 -46.64
C GLY A 78 -13.08 32.91 -45.24
N ASP A 79 -13.47 34.09 -44.77
CA ASP A 79 -14.21 34.32 -43.53
C ASP A 79 -15.70 34.40 -43.87
N TYR A 80 -16.53 33.62 -43.20
CA TYR A 80 -17.97 33.54 -43.46
C TYR A 80 -18.78 33.48 -42.18
N TYR A 81 -19.98 34.04 -42.23
CA TYR A 81 -20.93 33.89 -41.14
C TYR A 81 -21.80 32.63 -41.32
N LEU A 82 -22.18 32.02 -40.20
CA LEU A 82 -23.20 30.97 -40.15
C LEU A 82 -24.37 31.43 -39.27
N SER A 83 -25.52 31.68 -39.89
CA SER A 83 -26.79 32.00 -39.21
C SER A 83 -27.75 30.82 -39.09
N LYS A 84 -27.47 29.72 -39.81
CA LYS A 84 -28.30 28.50 -39.84
C LYS A 84 -27.41 27.25 -39.76
N SER A 85 -27.96 26.19 -39.16
CA SER A 85 -27.29 24.89 -39.09
C SER A 85 -26.97 24.32 -40.47
N LEU A 86 -25.77 23.77 -40.60
CA LEU A 86 -25.36 22.94 -41.73
C LEU A 86 -25.79 21.50 -41.46
N HIS A 87 -26.55 20.91 -42.38
CA HIS A 87 -27.02 19.52 -42.27
C HIS A 87 -26.13 18.63 -43.13
N ILE A 88 -25.41 17.70 -42.50
CA ILE A 88 -24.49 16.76 -43.18
C ILE A 88 -25.08 15.35 -43.22
N TYR A 89 -24.90 14.64 -44.33
CA TYR A 89 -25.51 13.33 -44.61
C TYR A 89 -24.45 12.28 -44.93
N SER A 90 -24.87 11.03 -45.13
CA SER A 90 -23.96 9.93 -45.46
C SER A 90 -23.08 10.22 -46.68
N ASN A 91 -21.90 9.59 -46.72
CA ASN A 91 -20.98 9.61 -47.85
C ASN A 91 -20.60 11.04 -48.28
N THR A 92 -20.32 11.91 -47.31
CA THR A 92 -20.04 13.33 -47.54
C THR A 92 -18.75 13.76 -46.84
N THR A 93 -17.87 14.42 -47.58
CA THR A 93 -16.70 15.14 -47.02
C THR A 93 -16.94 16.64 -47.10
N LEU A 94 -16.96 17.35 -45.97
CA LEU A 94 -16.97 18.81 -45.92
C LEU A 94 -15.53 19.31 -45.73
N ASP A 95 -14.92 19.82 -46.80
CA ASP A 95 -13.58 20.42 -46.76
C ASP A 95 -13.67 21.94 -46.61
N VAL A 96 -13.32 22.39 -45.42
CA VAL A 96 -13.35 23.80 -44.98
C VAL A 96 -11.99 24.21 -44.41
N THR A 97 -10.92 23.54 -44.83
CA THR A 97 -9.57 23.66 -44.23
C THR A 97 -9.07 25.10 -44.11
N ASP A 98 -9.33 25.93 -45.13
CA ASP A 98 -8.91 27.33 -45.21
C ASP A 98 -10.05 28.33 -44.88
N VAL A 99 -11.05 27.91 -44.12
CA VAL A 99 -12.25 28.71 -43.84
C VAL A 99 -12.36 29.08 -42.37
N HIS A 100 -12.84 30.29 -42.09
CA HIS A 100 -13.25 30.73 -40.76
C HIS A 100 -14.76 30.97 -40.75
N PHE A 101 -15.49 30.14 -40.02
CA PHE A 101 -16.90 30.33 -39.72
C PHE A 101 -17.10 31.06 -38.38
N THR A 102 -17.86 32.14 -38.38
CA THR A 102 -18.33 32.80 -37.15
C THR A 102 -19.85 32.67 -37.06
N TYR A 103 -20.36 32.21 -35.91
CA TYR A 103 -21.80 32.23 -35.64
C TYR A 103 -22.36 33.66 -35.73
N GLN A 104 -23.46 33.82 -36.48
CA GLN A 104 -24.19 35.08 -36.58
C GLN A 104 -25.69 34.80 -36.61
N GLY A 105 -26.32 34.77 -35.44
CA GLY A 105 -27.76 34.52 -35.35
C GLY A 105 -28.39 35.07 -34.07
N THR A 106 -29.71 35.10 -34.05
CA THR A 106 -30.52 35.41 -32.86
C THR A 106 -31.13 34.18 -32.20
N LYS A 107 -30.88 32.99 -32.76
CA LYS A 107 -31.42 31.70 -32.30
C LYS A 107 -30.28 30.73 -32.07
N LYS A 108 -30.39 29.91 -31.02
CA LYS A 108 -29.55 28.73 -30.82
C LYS A 108 -29.54 27.87 -32.08
N ILE A 109 -28.35 27.53 -32.58
CA ILE A 109 -28.15 26.56 -33.66
C ILE A 109 -27.04 25.59 -33.30
N ASN A 110 -27.13 24.37 -33.82
CA ASN A 110 -25.93 23.55 -33.94
C ASN A 110 -25.23 23.96 -35.24
N MET A 111 -23.95 24.34 -35.23
CA MET A 111 -23.32 24.86 -36.47
C MET A 111 -23.26 23.79 -37.56
N VAL A 112 -22.95 22.54 -37.18
CA VAL A 112 -23.11 21.33 -38.00
C VAL A 112 -23.92 20.29 -37.25
N ILE A 113 -24.87 19.65 -37.95
CA ILE A 113 -25.67 18.54 -37.43
C ILE A 113 -25.81 17.42 -38.46
N SER A 114 -25.75 16.16 -38.03
CA SER A 114 -26.07 15.02 -38.90
C SER A 114 -27.57 14.96 -39.21
N GLY A 115 -27.90 14.71 -40.47
CA GLY A 115 -29.27 14.51 -40.92
C GLY A 115 -30.16 15.74 -40.85
N THR A 116 -31.46 15.52 -40.69
CA THR A 116 -32.47 16.58 -40.67
C THR A 116 -33.73 16.16 -39.89
N ASN A 117 -34.45 17.16 -39.39
CA ASN A 117 -35.81 17.00 -38.87
C ASN A 117 -36.90 17.42 -39.87
N ALA A 118 -36.50 17.66 -41.12
CA ALA A 118 -37.43 17.71 -42.26
C ALA A 118 -37.70 16.30 -42.80
N PRO A 119 -38.71 16.13 -43.69
CA PRO A 119 -38.97 14.85 -44.31
C PRO A 119 -37.74 14.26 -45.00
N TYR A 120 -37.34 13.07 -44.57
CA TYR A 120 -36.18 12.35 -45.12
C TYR A 120 -36.34 10.85 -44.93
N ARG A 121 -35.97 10.06 -45.95
CA ARG A 121 -36.10 8.59 -45.98
C ARG A 121 -37.47 8.05 -45.51
N GLY A 122 -38.55 8.76 -45.84
CA GLY A 122 -39.92 8.35 -45.51
C GLY A 122 -40.44 8.77 -44.13
N TYR A 123 -39.65 9.49 -43.33
CA TYR A 123 -40.05 9.97 -42.00
C TYR A 123 -40.21 11.49 -41.99
N GLU A 124 -41.24 12.03 -41.33
CA GLU A 124 -41.50 13.47 -41.23
C GLU A 124 -40.41 14.21 -40.43
N HIS A 125 -39.92 13.58 -39.35
CA HIS A 125 -38.88 14.09 -38.47
C HIS A 125 -37.79 13.03 -38.27
N PHE A 126 -36.95 12.85 -39.30
CA PHE A 126 -36.05 11.70 -39.39
C PHE A 126 -35.15 11.51 -38.16
N ASN A 127 -34.43 12.55 -37.71
CA ASN A 127 -33.48 12.39 -36.60
C ASN A 127 -34.14 11.93 -35.29
N SER A 128 -35.40 12.28 -35.05
CA SER A 128 -36.18 11.85 -33.87
C SER A 128 -37.02 10.60 -34.08
N SER A 129 -36.95 9.99 -35.27
CA SER A 129 -37.72 8.81 -35.64
C SER A 129 -36.91 7.52 -35.51
N GLU A 130 -37.60 6.38 -35.47
CA GLU A 130 -36.96 5.05 -35.47
C GLU A 130 -36.06 4.77 -36.69
N GLY A 131 -36.25 5.51 -37.79
CA GLY A 131 -35.35 5.46 -38.96
C GLY A 131 -33.95 5.98 -38.68
N CYS A 132 -33.75 6.72 -37.57
CA CYS A 132 -32.47 7.22 -37.10
C CYS A 132 -32.01 6.46 -35.84
N SER A 133 -32.01 5.13 -35.88
CA SER A 133 -31.63 4.26 -34.77
C SER A 133 -30.33 3.50 -35.02
N GLY A 134 -29.72 2.99 -33.94
CA GLY A 134 -28.49 2.22 -33.97
C GLY A 134 -27.33 3.01 -34.54
N TYR A 135 -26.54 2.39 -35.40
CA TYR A 135 -25.39 3.02 -36.06
C TYR A 135 -25.65 3.35 -37.53
N ASP A 136 -26.76 2.87 -38.11
CA ASP A 136 -26.97 2.82 -39.57
C ASP A 136 -27.70 4.03 -40.15
N ALA A 137 -28.04 5.04 -39.33
CA ALA A 137 -28.75 6.21 -39.83
C ALA A 137 -27.88 7.03 -40.80
N PHE A 138 -26.59 7.16 -40.48
CA PHE A 138 -25.59 7.84 -41.31
C PHE A 138 -24.28 7.05 -41.42
N GLU A 139 -23.50 7.29 -42.47
CA GLU A 139 -22.19 6.64 -42.64
C GLU A 139 -21.20 7.51 -43.42
N ASN A 140 -19.89 7.31 -43.21
CA ASN A 140 -18.83 7.90 -44.03
C ASN A 140 -18.90 9.43 -44.11
N ILE A 141 -18.95 10.07 -42.94
CA ILE A 141 -18.96 11.55 -42.82
C ILE A 141 -17.56 12.02 -42.48
N THR A 142 -17.03 12.99 -43.22
CA THR A 142 -15.74 13.62 -42.92
C THR A 142 -15.87 15.13 -42.89
N VAL A 143 -15.30 15.79 -41.88
CA VAL A 143 -15.14 17.25 -41.82
C VAL A 143 -13.65 17.57 -41.72
N LEU A 144 -13.14 18.35 -42.67
CA LEU A 144 -11.71 18.69 -42.75
C LEU A 144 -11.51 20.18 -42.46
N GLY A 145 -10.76 20.43 -41.39
CA GLY A 145 -10.22 21.71 -40.97
C GLY A 145 -11.23 22.82 -40.68
N GLY A 146 -10.75 24.05 -40.82
CA GLY A 146 -11.52 25.26 -40.58
C GLY A 146 -11.55 25.72 -39.12
N ILE A 147 -11.75 27.03 -38.95
CA ILE A 147 -12.00 27.66 -37.66
C ILE A 147 -13.51 27.83 -37.51
N TRP A 148 -14.06 27.32 -36.42
CA TRP A 148 -15.46 27.38 -36.07
C TRP A 148 -15.58 28.18 -34.77
N GLU A 149 -15.99 29.43 -34.88
CA GLU A 149 -16.10 30.35 -33.77
C GLU A 149 -17.57 30.59 -33.43
N SER A 150 -17.92 30.34 -32.18
CA SER A 150 -19.27 30.56 -31.65
C SER A 150 -19.24 31.58 -30.51
N THR A 151 -20.36 32.29 -30.33
CA THR A 151 -20.48 33.32 -29.30
C THR A 151 -21.26 32.80 -28.07
N PRO A 152 -21.20 33.49 -26.91
CA PRO A 152 -21.98 33.15 -25.72
C PRO A 152 -23.51 33.12 -25.94
N GLU A 153 -24.01 33.82 -26.96
CA GLU A 153 -25.44 33.83 -27.31
C GLU A 153 -25.89 32.52 -27.99
N ASN A 154 -24.97 31.78 -28.61
CA ASN A 154 -25.30 30.49 -29.20
C ASN A 154 -25.23 29.37 -28.15
N ALA A 155 -26.38 28.98 -27.62
CA ALA A 155 -26.51 27.87 -26.68
C ALA A 155 -26.53 26.46 -27.34
N GLY A 156 -26.20 26.35 -28.63
CA GLY A 156 -26.14 25.10 -29.39
C GLY A 156 -24.71 24.66 -29.67
N SER A 157 -24.50 23.35 -29.74
CA SER A 157 -23.18 22.74 -29.93
C SER A 157 -22.63 23.11 -31.30
N MET A 158 -21.34 23.36 -31.43
CA MET A 158 -20.77 23.65 -32.76
C MET A 158 -20.90 22.44 -33.67
N ILE A 159 -20.57 21.26 -33.13
CA ILE A 159 -20.67 19.98 -33.83
C ILE A 159 -21.63 19.07 -33.07
N ARG A 160 -22.65 18.54 -33.76
CA ARG A 160 -23.59 17.58 -33.19
C ARG A 160 -23.86 16.42 -34.13
N LEU A 161 -23.30 15.25 -33.85
CA LEU A 161 -23.35 14.09 -34.75
C LEU A 161 -23.82 12.85 -34.00
N PHE A 162 -24.69 12.05 -34.61
CA PHE A 162 -25.29 10.90 -33.93
C PHE A 162 -25.75 9.81 -34.89
N HIS A 163 -25.92 8.59 -34.36
CA HIS A 163 -26.41 7.40 -35.09
C HIS A 163 -25.68 7.16 -36.40
N ALA A 164 -24.36 6.99 -36.32
CA ALA A 164 -23.53 6.95 -37.51
C ALA A 164 -22.45 5.86 -37.48
N ARG A 165 -21.94 5.52 -38.67
CA ARG A 165 -20.68 4.78 -38.85
C ARG A 165 -19.61 5.66 -39.48
N ASN A 166 -18.35 5.43 -39.13
CA ASN A 166 -17.20 6.01 -39.81
C ASN A 166 -17.29 7.54 -39.98
N VAL A 167 -17.14 8.25 -38.88
CA VAL A 167 -17.18 9.70 -38.80
C VAL A 167 -15.80 10.24 -38.45
N THR A 168 -15.24 11.10 -39.30
CA THR A 168 -13.91 11.70 -39.11
C THR A 168 -13.99 13.23 -39.02
N LEU A 169 -13.34 13.81 -38.01
CA LEU A 169 -13.10 15.24 -37.88
C LEU A 169 -11.60 15.45 -37.73
N ASP A 170 -10.98 16.14 -38.68
CA ASP A 170 -9.52 16.31 -38.73
C ASP A 170 -9.13 17.77 -38.94
N GLY A 171 -8.33 18.31 -38.01
CA GLY A 171 -7.75 19.65 -38.13
C GLY A 171 -8.69 20.82 -37.78
N LEU A 172 -9.84 20.58 -37.15
CA LEU A 172 -10.79 21.63 -36.79
C LEU A 172 -10.27 22.49 -35.64
N THR A 173 -10.59 23.78 -35.63
CA THR A 173 -10.43 24.65 -34.45
C THR A 173 -11.80 25.15 -33.99
N LEU A 174 -12.24 24.77 -32.79
CA LEU A 174 -13.50 25.17 -32.18
C LEU A 174 -13.26 26.22 -31.08
N ILE A 175 -13.87 27.41 -31.19
CA ILE A 175 -13.62 28.54 -30.28
C ILE A 175 -14.94 29.03 -29.66
N GLY A 176 -15.00 29.10 -28.34
CA GLY A 176 -16.11 29.74 -27.63
C GLY A 176 -17.39 28.93 -27.56
N GLY A 177 -18.53 29.63 -27.61
CA GLY A 177 -19.89 29.09 -27.51
C GLY A 177 -20.54 29.22 -26.13
N GLY A 178 -21.84 29.53 -26.10
CA GLY A 178 -22.70 29.47 -24.90
C GLY A 178 -23.30 28.10 -24.63
N CYS A 179 -22.89 27.09 -25.41
CA CYS A 179 -23.36 25.72 -25.32
C CYS A 179 -22.79 24.99 -24.10
N VAL A 180 -23.46 23.92 -23.69
CA VAL A 180 -22.94 23.03 -22.66
C VAL A 180 -21.74 22.22 -23.18
N HIS A 181 -21.78 21.82 -24.47
CA HIS A 181 -20.74 21.01 -25.13
C HIS A 181 -20.37 21.62 -26.48
N GLN A 182 -19.07 21.77 -26.80
CA GLN A 182 -18.66 22.26 -28.13
C GLN A 182 -18.93 21.20 -29.21
N MET A 183 -18.66 19.94 -28.87
CA MET A 183 -18.92 18.76 -29.68
C MET A 183 -19.73 17.76 -28.86
N GLU A 184 -20.94 17.45 -29.32
CA GLU A 184 -21.87 16.55 -28.62
C GLU A 184 -22.20 15.39 -29.56
N VAL A 185 -21.72 14.18 -29.25
CA VAL A 185 -21.88 13.01 -30.11
C VAL A 185 -22.44 11.80 -29.38
N ALA A 186 -23.22 10.99 -30.09
CA ALA A 186 -23.85 9.81 -29.51
C ALA A 186 -24.09 8.69 -30.53
N ALA A 187 -24.05 7.43 -30.10
CA ALA A 187 -24.34 6.27 -30.97
C ALA A 187 -23.52 6.24 -32.29
N ILE A 188 -22.20 6.42 -32.21
CA ILE A 188 -21.30 6.32 -33.38
C ILE A 188 -20.39 5.11 -33.25
N ASP A 189 -20.26 4.35 -34.34
CA ASP A 189 -19.30 3.25 -34.52
C ASP A 189 -18.21 3.66 -35.51
N GLY A 190 -16.99 3.90 -35.02
CA GLY A 190 -15.90 4.48 -35.81
C GLY A 190 -15.96 6.01 -35.76
N PHE A 191 -15.59 6.61 -34.63
CA PHE A 191 -15.54 8.06 -34.45
C PHE A 191 -14.10 8.53 -34.25
N TYR A 192 -13.59 9.35 -35.18
CA TYR A 192 -12.20 9.76 -35.21
C TYR A 192 -12.10 11.29 -35.11
N VAL A 193 -11.49 11.81 -34.05
CA VAL A 193 -11.19 13.23 -33.86
C VAL A 193 -9.67 13.39 -33.76
N ARG A 194 -9.09 13.98 -34.80
CA ARG A 194 -7.63 14.06 -34.96
C ARG A 194 -7.20 15.50 -35.17
N ASN A 195 -6.05 15.87 -34.62
CA ASN A 195 -5.41 17.17 -34.86
C ASN A 195 -6.31 18.40 -34.62
N CYS A 196 -7.36 18.28 -33.82
CA CYS A 196 -8.32 19.34 -33.56
C CYS A 196 -7.89 20.20 -32.35
N THR A 197 -8.38 21.43 -32.30
CA THR A 197 -8.15 22.37 -31.19
C THR A 197 -9.48 22.86 -30.62
N PHE A 198 -9.66 22.79 -29.30
CA PHE A 198 -10.83 23.23 -28.55
C PHE A 198 -10.42 24.37 -27.62
N LEU A 199 -10.99 25.56 -27.79
CA LEU A 199 -10.58 26.79 -27.11
C LEU A 199 -11.73 27.53 -26.42
N ASP A 200 -11.43 28.10 -25.26
CA ASP A 200 -12.17 29.19 -24.61
C ASP A 200 -13.67 28.91 -24.41
N HIS A 201 -14.00 27.71 -23.91
CA HIS A 201 -15.38 27.24 -23.73
C HIS A 201 -15.72 26.91 -22.28
N GLY A 202 -16.99 27.15 -21.94
CA GLY A 202 -17.56 26.79 -20.66
C GLY A 202 -17.51 27.93 -19.64
N LYS A 203 -17.73 27.58 -18.38
CA LYS A 203 -17.81 28.55 -17.29
C LYS A 203 -16.50 29.28 -17.02
N SER A 204 -16.63 30.53 -16.56
CA SER A 204 -15.51 31.34 -16.09
C SER A 204 -14.75 30.64 -14.96
N ALA A 205 -13.42 30.76 -14.97
CA ALA A 205 -12.54 30.22 -13.94
C ALA A 205 -12.77 30.84 -12.54
N ASP A 206 -13.37 32.02 -12.46
CA ASP A 206 -13.75 32.64 -11.18
C ASP A 206 -15.11 32.15 -10.67
N SER A 207 -15.84 31.36 -11.46
CA SER A 207 -17.13 30.82 -11.06
C SER A 207 -16.95 29.63 -10.12
N THR A 208 -17.21 29.85 -8.82
CA THR A 208 -17.13 28.80 -7.80
C THR A 208 -18.48 28.17 -7.43
N THR A 209 -19.57 28.65 -8.01
CA THR A 209 -20.95 28.23 -7.69
C THR A 209 -21.65 27.52 -8.85
N ASN A 210 -21.07 27.57 -10.06
CA ASN A 210 -21.62 26.88 -11.22
C ASN A 210 -21.10 25.43 -11.29
N PHE A 211 -21.96 24.48 -10.95
CA PHE A 211 -21.66 23.04 -11.00
C PHE A 211 -22.12 22.37 -12.30
N GLN A 212 -22.51 23.14 -13.34
CA GLN A 212 -22.83 22.58 -14.65
C GLN A 212 -21.61 21.86 -15.23
N LYS A 213 -21.87 20.69 -15.83
CA LYS A 213 -20.87 19.81 -16.44
C LYS A 213 -20.82 20.13 -17.93
N GLN A 214 -19.65 20.54 -18.42
CA GLN A 214 -19.48 21.15 -19.74
C GLN A 214 -18.27 20.53 -20.46
N GLU A 215 -18.37 19.27 -20.86
CA GLU A 215 -17.37 18.57 -21.67
C GLU A 215 -17.22 19.25 -23.05
N SER A 216 -15.99 19.54 -23.50
CA SER A 216 -15.72 20.01 -24.86
C SER A 216 -16.09 18.96 -25.89
N ILE A 217 -15.79 17.69 -25.62
CA ILE A 217 -16.31 16.54 -26.38
C ILE A 217 -17.13 15.66 -25.43
N GLN A 218 -18.44 15.62 -25.63
CA GLN A 218 -19.31 14.67 -24.95
C GLN A 218 -19.50 13.42 -25.84
N LEU A 219 -19.16 12.26 -25.30
CA LEU A 219 -19.43 10.95 -25.89
C LEU A 219 -20.58 10.30 -25.11
N ASP A 220 -21.81 10.39 -25.61
CA ASP A 220 -23.02 9.98 -24.86
C ASP A 220 -23.82 8.88 -25.57
N MET A 221 -24.93 8.51 -24.95
CA MET A 221 -25.92 7.56 -25.46
C MET A 221 -27.28 8.28 -25.53
N PRO A 222 -28.02 8.19 -26.63
CA PRO A 222 -29.31 8.84 -26.71
C PRO A 222 -30.36 7.90 -26.08
N TYR A 223 -30.69 8.06 -24.80
CA TYR A 223 -31.73 7.24 -24.13
C TYR A 223 -32.90 8.06 -23.56
N SER A 224 -32.75 9.38 -23.46
CA SER A 224 -33.86 10.29 -23.11
C SER A 224 -33.65 11.67 -23.74
N ASN A 225 -34.73 12.42 -23.93
CA ASN A 225 -34.72 13.80 -24.41
C ASN A 225 -34.09 14.74 -23.39
N LEU A 226 -34.10 14.35 -22.11
CA LEU A 226 -33.41 15.07 -21.05
C LEU A 226 -31.88 15.02 -21.25
N VAL A 227 -31.36 13.87 -21.68
CA VAL A 227 -29.92 13.63 -21.84
C VAL A 227 -29.43 14.05 -23.22
N TYR A 228 -30.12 13.63 -24.28
CA TYR A 228 -29.75 13.94 -25.67
C TYR A 228 -30.98 14.38 -26.48
N PRO A 229 -31.36 15.67 -26.46
CA PRO A 229 -32.63 16.13 -27.02
C PRO A 229 -32.70 16.07 -28.55
N GLY A 230 -33.88 15.72 -29.08
CA GLY A 230 -34.22 15.85 -30.50
C GLY A 230 -33.62 14.78 -31.41
N VAL A 231 -33.22 13.65 -30.84
CA VAL A 231 -32.68 12.45 -31.52
C VAL A 231 -33.43 11.22 -31.03
N TYR A 232 -33.48 10.16 -31.83
CA TYR A 232 -34.09 8.88 -31.43
C TYR A 232 -33.33 8.25 -30.25
N GLN A 233 -34.07 7.67 -29.30
CA GLN A 233 -33.54 7.39 -27.95
C GLN A 233 -33.43 5.89 -27.64
N ASP A 234 -32.62 5.17 -28.41
CA ASP A 234 -32.49 3.71 -28.26
C ASP A 234 -31.40 3.25 -27.28
N GLY A 235 -30.64 4.18 -26.70
CA GLY A 235 -29.55 3.89 -25.76
C GLY A 235 -28.30 3.29 -26.41
N THR A 236 -28.12 3.44 -27.72
CA THR A 236 -26.97 2.90 -28.45
C THR A 236 -25.65 3.53 -27.97
N PRO A 237 -24.65 2.72 -27.55
CA PRO A 237 -23.37 3.24 -27.05
C PRO A 237 -22.43 3.67 -28.18
N MET A 238 -21.33 4.36 -27.82
CA MET A 238 -20.24 4.65 -28.75
C MET A 238 -19.33 3.41 -28.92
N LYS A 239 -18.82 3.18 -30.15
CA LYS A 239 -17.87 2.10 -30.45
C LYS A 239 -16.73 2.59 -31.33
N ASN A 240 -15.54 2.00 -31.16
CA ASN A 240 -14.38 2.25 -32.01
C ASN A 240 -14.06 3.76 -32.12
N VAL A 241 -13.69 4.36 -30.99
CA VAL A 241 -13.46 5.81 -30.88
C VAL A 241 -11.96 6.10 -30.81
N GLU A 242 -11.51 7.10 -31.57
CA GLU A 242 -10.15 7.63 -31.50
C GLU A 242 -10.18 9.14 -31.31
N ILE A 243 -9.62 9.61 -30.20
CA ILE A 243 -9.39 11.02 -29.91
C ILE A 243 -7.88 11.21 -29.77
N THR A 244 -7.20 11.64 -30.83
CA THR A 244 -5.73 11.72 -30.86
C THR A 244 -5.17 13.04 -31.37
N HIS A 245 -4.01 13.43 -30.84
CA HIS A 245 -3.28 14.63 -31.27
C HIS A 245 -4.09 15.94 -31.17
N ASN A 246 -5.08 16.00 -30.29
CA ASN A 246 -5.91 17.18 -30.09
C ASN A 246 -5.36 18.09 -28.99
N THR A 247 -5.73 19.37 -29.05
CA THR A 247 -5.42 20.36 -28.01
C THR A 247 -6.70 20.90 -27.39
N PHE A 248 -6.77 20.88 -26.06
CA PHE A 248 -7.86 21.42 -25.26
C PHE A 248 -7.30 22.52 -24.37
N ARG A 249 -7.75 23.77 -24.54
CA ARG A 249 -7.18 24.90 -23.79
C ARG A 249 -8.23 25.88 -23.30
N ASN A 250 -8.13 26.26 -22.02
CA ASN A 250 -9.03 27.21 -21.36
C ASN A 250 -10.50 26.78 -21.46
N ILE A 251 -10.76 25.51 -21.15
CA ILE A 251 -12.08 24.92 -21.22
C ILE A 251 -12.55 24.42 -19.84
N ALA A 252 -13.85 24.17 -19.69
CA ALA A 252 -14.38 23.63 -18.43
C ALA A 252 -13.98 22.16 -18.19
N ARG A 253 -14.20 21.27 -19.16
CA ARG A 253 -13.88 19.83 -19.12
C ARG A 253 -13.46 19.33 -20.49
N GLY A 254 -12.57 18.35 -20.55
CA GLY A 254 -12.07 17.81 -21.81
C GLY A 254 -13.04 16.86 -22.50
N VAL A 255 -12.81 15.55 -22.36
CA VAL A 255 -13.52 14.49 -23.09
C VAL A 255 -14.20 13.53 -22.11
N GLY A 256 -15.45 13.15 -22.38
CA GLY A 256 -16.11 12.08 -21.65
C GLY A 256 -17.63 12.19 -21.64
N THR A 257 -18.24 11.71 -20.56
CA THR A 257 -19.66 11.93 -20.26
C THR A 257 -19.88 12.08 -18.75
N HIS A 258 -21.01 12.65 -18.37
CA HIS A 258 -21.43 12.82 -16.97
C HIS A 258 -22.78 12.15 -16.66
N THR A 259 -23.31 11.38 -17.60
CA THR A 259 -24.51 10.54 -17.42
C THR A 259 -24.25 9.13 -17.93
N MET A 260 -24.96 8.14 -17.39
CA MET A 260 -24.83 6.75 -17.81
C MET A 260 -26.18 6.04 -17.91
N LEU A 261 -26.23 5.04 -18.77
CA LEU A 261 -27.29 4.04 -18.86
C LEU A 261 -26.77 2.73 -18.26
N CYS A 262 -27.37 2.26 -17.17
CA CYS A 262 -26.93 1.07 -16.44
C CYS A 262 -26.96 -0.16 -17.36
N GLY A 263 -25.86 -0.91 -17.39
CA GLY A 263 -25.71 -2.07 -18.26
C GLY A 263 -25.37 -1.77 -19.73
N SER A 264 -25.21 -0.49 -20.12
CA SER A 264 -24.73 -0.10 -21.44
C SER A 264 -23.33 0.50 -21.36
N TYR A 265 -22.46 0.14 -22.30
CA TYR A 265 -21.03 0.45 -22.25
C TYR A 265 -20.50 0.98 -23.58
N HIS A 266 -19.76 2.09 -23.51
CA HIS A 266 -18.94 2.54 -24.63
C HIS A 266 -17.72 1.63 -24.80
N GLU A 267 -17.38 1.26 -26.03
CA GLU A 267 -16.44 0.17 -26.29
C GLU A 267 -15.31 0.58 -27.24
N ASN A 268 -14.10 0.10 -26.96
CA ASN A 268 -12.90 0.30 -27.79
C ASN A 268 -12.58 1.80 -28.02
N ILE A 269 -12.17 2.47 -26.94
CA ILE A 269 -11.89 3.90 -26.94
C ILE A 269 -10.39 4.15 -26.74
N ASN A 270 -9.80 4.89 -27.68
CA ASN A 270 -8.42 5.35 -27.64
C ASN A 270 -8.36 6.87 -27.47
N ILE A 271 -7.83 7.34 -26.34
CA ILE A 271 -7.58 8.76 -26.06
C ILE A 271 -6.10 8.94 -25.84
N SER A 272 -5.36 9.30 -26.90
CA SER A 272 -3.90 9.30 -26.84
C SER A 272 -3.23 10.50 -27.50
N ASN A 273 -2.06 10.89 -26.99
CA ASN A 273 -1.27 12.01 -27.53
C ASN A 273 -2.01 13.36 -27.55
N ASN A 274 -2.96 13.58 -26.65
CA ASN A 274 -3.66 14.87 -26.55
C ASN A 274 -2.98 15.80 -25.54
N THR A 275 -3.19 17.10 -25.72
CA THR A 275 -2.75 18.15 -24.78
C THR A 275 -3.96 18.82 -24.14
N PHE A 276 -4.01 18.82 -22.80
CA PHE A 276 -4.99 19.54 -22.00
C PHE A 276 -4.27 20.63 -21.19
N GLU A 277 -4.66 21.88 -21.38
CA GLU A 277 -4.03 23.03 -20.73
C GLU A 277 -5.10 23.95 -20.12
N ASN A 278 -4.97 24.24 -18.82
CA ASN A 278 -5.93 25.11 -18.10
C ASN A 278 -7.38 24.61 -18.21
N VAL A 279 -7.59 23.28 -18.12
CA VAL A 279 -8.94 22.70 -17.99
C VAL A 279 -9.43 22.90 -16.56
N LEU A 280 -10.55 23.57 -16.38
CA LEU A 280 -11.02 23.99 -15.05
C LEU A 280 -11.34 22.80 -14.12
N GLU A 281 -11.91 21.73 -14.68
CA GLU A 281 -12.32 20.53 -13.96
C GLU A 281 -11.58 19.29 -14.50
N GLU A 282 -12.28 18.19 -14.76
CA GLU A 282 -11.68 16.92 -15.20
C GLU A 282 -11.35 16.91 -16.71
N CYS A 283 -10.19 16.36 -17.06
CA CYS A 283 -9.73 16.30 -18.45
C CYS A 283 -10.32 15.12 -19.23
N ILE A 284 -10.33 13.93 -18.62
CA ILE A 284 -10.81 12.69 -19.26
C ILE A 284 -11.72 11.95 -18.28
N ILE A 285 -12.94 11.64 -18.72
CA ILE A 285 -13.95 10.94 -17.92
C ILE A 285 -14.47 9.72 -18.70
N CYS A 286 -13.98 8.54 -18.32
CA CYS A 286 -14.36 7.26 -18.89
C CYS A 286 -15.44 6.60 -18.01
N LEU A 287 -16.69 7.04 -18.17
CA LEU A 287 -17.85 6.50 -17.45
C LEU A 287 -18.55 5.42 -18.28
N ASN A 288 -18.59 4.18 -17.78
CA ASN A 288 -19.06 2.98 -18.51
C ASN A 288 -18.27 2.70 -19.80
N TYR A 289 -16.95 2.77 -19.71
CA TYR A 289 -16.06 2.54 -20.85
C TYR A 289 -15.39 1.16 -20.69
N VAL A 290 -15.38 0.35 -21.75
CA VAL A 290 -14.73 -0.97 -21.78
C VAL A 290 -13.71 -1.05 -22.92
N ASN A 291 -12.63 -1.79 -22.71
CA ASN A 291 -11.53 -1.96 -23.67
C ASN A 291 -10.91 -0.61 -24.07
N CYS A 292 -10.30 0.10 -23.12
CA CYS A 292 -9.85 1.47 -23.34
C CYS A 292 -8.34 1.66 -23.22
N GLN A 293 -7.81 2.60 -24.00
CA GLN A 293 -6.42 3.04 -23.97
C GLN A 293 -6.36 4.56 -23.76
N ILE A 294 -5.73 4.97 -22.66
CA ILE A 294 -5.52 6.39 -22.33
C ILE A 294 -4.01 6.60 -22.19
N LYS A 295 -3.37 7.00 -23.30
CA LYS A 295 -1.90 6.95 -23.42
C LYS A 295 -1.25 8.26 -23.82
N ASP A 296 -0.10 8.55 -23.23
CA ASP A 296 0.79 9.61 -23.68
C ASP A 296 0.13 11.01 -23.77
N ASN A 297 -0.89 11.26 -22.95
CA ASN A 297 -1.54 12.57 -22.87
C ASN A 297 -0.75 13.51 -21.94
N THR A 298 -0.76 14.80 -22.28
CA THR A 298 -0.16 15.86 -21.46
C THR A 298 -1.26 16.71 -20.85
N ILE A 299 -1.40 16.68 -19.53
CA ILE A 299 -2.37 17.46 -18.75
C ILE A 299 -1.60 18.48 -17.91
N THR A 300 -1.83 19.77 -18.13
CA THR A 300 -1.10 20.87 -17.47
C THR A 300 -2.05 21.90 -16.88
N ASN A 301 -1.90 22.14 -15.57
CA ASN A 301 -2.65 23.17 -14.85
C ASN A 301 -4.17 22.96 -14.87
N CYS A 302 -4.60 21.70 -14.73
CA CYS A 302 -6.02 21.32 -14.79
C CYS A 302 -6.61 20.99 -13.42
N GLY A 303 -7.93 21.03 -13.25
CA GLY A 303 -8.61 20.72 -11.98
C GLY A 303 -8.49 19.25 -11.56
N GLY A 304 -8.77 18.34 -12.50
CA GLY A 304 -8.72 16.88 -12.33
C GLY A 304 -8.12 16.20 -13.56
N GLY A 305 -7.52 15.02 -13.35
CA GLY A 305 -6.84 14.27 -14.41
C GLY A 305 -7.78 13.31 -15.14
N ILE A 306 -7.56 12.00 -14.91
CA ILE A 306 -8.23 10.91 -15.62
C ILE A 306 -9.14 10.15 -14.63
N LEU A 307 -10.42 10.03 -14.97
CA LEU A 307 -11.41 9.26 -14.21
C LEU A 307 -11.83 8.03 -15.04
N VAL A 308 -11.82 6.85 -14.42
CA VAL A 308 -12.40 5.62 -14.96
C VAL A 308 -13.43 5.11 -13.96
N GLU A 309 -14.69 5.08 -14.39
CA GLU A 309 -15.83 4.88 -13.51
C GLU A 309 -16.78 3.83 -14.11
N ASN A 310 -17.21 2.86 -13.31
CA ASN A 310 -18.25 1.89 -13.69
C ASN A 310 -19.62 2.23 -13.05
N ALA A 311 -19.66 3.28 -12.23
CA ALA A 311 -20.86 3.85 -11.65
C ALA A 311 -20.58 5.30 -11.22
N ARG A 312 -21.62 6.11 -11.06
CA ARG A 312 -21.50 7.45 -10.48
C ARG A 312 -21.67 7.42 -8.98
N ASP A 313 -20.90 8.27 -8.31
CA ASP A 313 -21.03 8.43 -6.86
C ASP A 313 -22.43 8.91 -6.45
N TYR A 314 -23.08 9.71 -7.31
CA TYR A 314 -24.42 10.24 -7.09
C TYR A 314 -25.45 9.65 -8.06
N ASP A 315 -26.56 9.14 -7.51
CA ASP A 315 -27.54 8.29 -8.22
C ASP A 315 -28.25 9.01 -9.38
N ARG A 316 -28.40 10.34 -9.32
CA ARG A 316 -29.10 11.13 -10.35
C ARG A 316 -28.45 11.13 -11.73
N SER A 317 -27.19 10.70 -11.85
CA SER A 317 -26.51 10.53 -13.15
C SER A 317 -26.60 9.11 -13.69
N MET A 318 -27.25 8.20 -12.98
CA MET A 318 -27.47 6.82 -13.39
C MET A 318 -28.91 6.64 -13.86
N ASN A 319 -29.12 6.04 -15.04
CA ASN A 319 -30.45 5.82 -15.61
C ASN A 319 -30.61 4.35 -16.03
N THR A 320 -31.84 3.87 -16.11
CA THR A 320 -32.16 2.45 -16.41
C THR A 320 -33.19 2.29 -17.51
N SER A 321 -33.62 3.38 -18.15
CA SER A 321 -34.65 3.38 -19.19
C SER A 321 -34.21 4.10 -20.47
N ILE A 322 -34.85 3.73 -21.58
CA ILE A 322 -34.71 4.31 -22.92
C ILE A 322 -36.07 4.83 -23.41
N LEU A 323 -36.09 5.54 -24.54
CA LEU A 323 -37.31 6.07 -25.16
C LEU A 323 -38.15 6.90 -24.16
N ASP A 324 -37.50 7.87 -23.50
CA ASP A 324 -38.10 8.77 -22.51
C ASP A 324 -38.82 8.01 -21.37
N GLY A 325 -38.23 6.90 -20.91
CA GLY A 325 -38.77 6.10 -19.81
C GLY A 325 -39.80 5.06 -20.25
N SER A 326 -40.23 5.04 -21.51
CA SER A 326 -41.26 4.10 -21.97
C SER A 326 -40.81 2.64 -21.99
N LYS A 327 -39.49 2.39 -21.97
CA LYS A 327 -38.92 1.03 -21.97
C LYS A 327 -37.72 0.94 -21.02
N VAL A 328 -37.74 -0.04 -20.14
CA VAL A 328 -36.58 -0.40 -19.29
C VAL A 328 -35.47 -0.98 -20.17
N TYR A 329 -34.24 -0.55 -19.94
CA TYR A 329 -33.04 -1.09 -20.56
C TYR A 329 -32.54 -2.31 -19.78
N ALA A 330 -32.36 -3.43 -20.48
CA ALA A 330 -32.00 -4.71 -19.89
C ALA A 330 -30.56 -5.12 -20.24
N GLY A 331 -29.59 -4.27 -19.88
CA GLY A 331 -28.16 -4.56 -20.02
C GLY A 331 -27.58 -5.21 -18.77
N ALA A 332 -26.56 -6.05 -18.94
CA ALA A 332 -25.82 -6.63 -17.83
C ALA A 332 -24.64 -5.75 -17.43
N THR A 333 -24.36 -5.65 -16.13
CA THR A 333 -23.16 -4.95 -15.63
C THR A 333 -21.89 -5.71 -16.02
N ILE A 334 -20.92 -4.97 -16.57
CA ILE A 334 -19.58 -5.47 -16.92
C ILE A 334 -18.60 -4.97 -15.85
N HIS A 335 -17.83 -5.89 -15.27
CA HIS A 335 -16.79 -5.54 -14.30
C HIS A 335 -15.39 -5.52 -14.92
N ASP A 336 -15.12 -6.36 -15.91
CA ASP A 336 -13.84 -6.41 -16.60
C ASP A 336 -13.79 -5.30 -17.66
N LEU A 337 -13.28 -4.12 -17.26
CA LEU A 337 -13.23 -2.96 -18.15
C LEU A 337 -11.99 -2.97 -19.05
N ASN A 338 -11.01 -3.85 -18.78
CA ASN A 338 -9.78 -4.01 -19.55
C ASN A 338 -9.20 -2.67 -20.06
N THR A 339 -8.79 -1.82 -19.12
CA THR A 339 -8.39 -0.43 -19.42
C THR A 339 -6.94 -0.18 -19.03
N GLU A 340 -6.20 0.44 -19.95
CA GLU A 340 -4.80 0.84 -19.74
C GLU A 340 -4.66 2.37 -19.71
N ILE A 341 -4.03 2.86 -18.63
CA ILE A 341 -3.67 4.27 -18.42
C ILE A 341 -2.15 4.34 -18.31
N SER A 342 -1.47 4.77 -19.37
CA SER A 342 0.00 4.72 -19.41
C SER A 342 0.70 5.90 -20.07
N GLY A 343 1.92 6.20 -19.63
CA GLY A 343 2.78 7.23 -20.25
C GLY A 343 2.26 8.68 -20.10
N ASN A 344 1.17 8.91 -19.36
CA ASN A 344 0.58 10.25 -19.25
C ASN A 344 1.42 11.16 -18.34
N THR A 345 1.54 12.43 -18.72
CA THR A 345 2.11 13.49 -17.87
C THR A 345 0.98 14.36 -17.34
N ILE A 346 0.75 14.33 -16.02
CA ILE A 346 -0.41 14.92 -15.36
C ILE A 346 0.04 15.94 -14.33
N GLN A 347 -0.41 17.19 -14.48
CA GLN A 347 -0.24 18.23 -13.49
C GLN A 347 -1.59 18.88 -13.17
N ILE A 348 -2.11 18.58 -11.97
CA ILE A 348 -3.37 19.16 -11.50
C ILE A 348 -3.19 20.24 -10.42
N VAL A 349 -4.19 21.12 -10.33
CA VAL A 349 -4.35 22.18 -9.35
C VAL A 349 -5.73 22.08 -8.73
N TYR A 350 -5.91 22.61 -7.52
CA TYR A 350 -7.23 22.63 -6.89
C TYR A 350 -8.12 23.71 -7.52
N HIS A 351 -9.33 23.30 -7.92
CA HIS A 351 -10.44 24.20 -8.19
C HIS A 351 -11.70 23.75 -7.42
N PRO A 352 -12.48 24.65 -6.80
CA PRO A 352 -13.61 24.27 -5.94
C PRO A 352 -14.78 23.58 -6.64
N THR A 353 -14.89 23.68 -7.97
CA THR A 353 -15.95 23.00 -8.73
C THR A 353 -15.52 21.63 -9.28
N THR A 354 -14.22 21.30 -9.21
CA THR A 354 -13.71 19.97 -9.56
C THR A 354 -14.35 18.94 -8.63
N LEU A 355 -14.98 17.92 -9.20
CA LEU A 355 -15.64 16.87 -8.44
C LEU A 355 -14.58 15.98 -7.77
N ILE A 356 -13.61 15.52 -8.56
CA ILE A 356 -12.53 14.64 -8.09
C ILE A 356 -11.18 15.30 -8.33
N VAL A 357 -10.56 15.76 -7.25
CA VAL A 357 -9.20 16.31 -7.26
C VAL A 357 -8.21 15.15 -7.11
N ALA A 358 -7.94 14.43 -8.20
CA ALA A 358 -6.97 13.35 -8.27
C ALA A 358 -6.28 13.31 -9.64
N GLY A 359 -5.04 12.83 -9.68
CA GLY A 359 -4.34 12.59 -10.94
C GLY A 359 -5.02 11.48 -11.75
N ILE A 360 -5.27 10.33 -11.10
CA ILE A 360 -6.03 9.21 -11.65
C ILE A 360 -7.02 8.71 -10.59
N TYR A 361 -8.26 8.47 -10.99
CA TYR A 361 -9.33 7.97 -10.13
C TYR A 361 -10.04 6.80 -10.78
N VAL A 362 -10.06 5.66 -10.08
CA VAL A 362 -10.71 4.41 -10.52
C VAL A 362 -11.82 4.09 -9.51
N TYR A 363 -13.05 3.96 -9.99
CA TYR A 363 -14.22 3.89 -9.12
C TYR A 363 -15.29 2.89 -9.56
N GLY A 364 -15.66 2.02 -8.64
CA GLY A 364 -16.90 1.24 -8.64
C GLY A 364 -17.85 1.66 -7.51
N LYS A 365 -19.03 1.05 -7.47
CA LYS A 365 -20.03 1.31 -6.42
C LYS A 365 -20.92 0.10 -6.17
N ASP A 366 -21.01 -0.31 -4.90
CA ASP A 366 -22.03 -1.22 -4.41
C ASP A 366 -23.37 -0.51 -4.16
N ILE A 367 -24.43 -0.91 -4.88
CA ILE A 367 -25.79 -0.40 -4.68
C ILE A 367 -26.60 -1.45 -3.91
N SER A 368 -26.68 -1.28 -2.59
CA SER A 368 -27.44 -2.17 -1.71
C SER A 368 -28.85 -1.67 -1.38
N ASP A 369 -29.05 -0.35 -1.45
CA ASP A 369 -30.25 0.32 -0.95
C ASP A 369 -31.27 0.58 -2.07
N ASP A 370 -32.52 0.88 -1.70
CA ASP A 370 -33.56 1.31 -2.64
C ASP A 370 -33.26 2.72 -3.16
N ALA A 371 -32.34 2.82 -4.13
CA ALA A 371 -31.97 4.06 -4.80
C ALA A 371 -32.77 4.25 -6.11
N LEU A 372 -33.06 5.51 -6.45
CA LEU A 372 -33.68 5.89 -7.71
C LEU A 372 -32.65 6.57 -8.61
N GLY A 373 -32.67 6.22 -9.90
CA GLY A 373 -31.88 6.87 -10.93
C GLY A 373 -32.38 8.28 -11.27
N GLY A 374 -31.68 8.92 -12.19
CA GLY A 374 -32.06 10.24 -12.74
C GLY A 374 -33.40 10.23 -13.47
N ASP A 375 -33.79 9.08 -14.01
CA ASP A 375 -35.06 8.82 -14.70
C ASP A 375 -36.20 8.46 -13.74
N GLY A 376 -35.94 8.41 -12.42
CA GLY A 376 -36.93 8.09 -11.39
C GLY A 376 -37.25 6.60 -11.25
N TYR A 377 -36.56 5.73 -11.99
CA TYR A 377 -36.70 4.28 -11.86
C TYR A 377 -35.71 3.72 -10.82
N PRO A 378 -36.03 2.58 -10.18
CA PRO A 378 -35.10 1.91 -9.28
C PRO A 378 -33.77 1.56 -9.98
N LEU A 379 -32.66 1.84 -9.30
CA LEU A 379 -31.35 1.33 -9.73
C LEU A 379 -31.25 -0.18 -9.41
N PRO A 380 -30.53 -0.97 -10.23
CA PRO A 380 -30.28 -2.37 -9.93
C PRO A 380 -29.53 -2.49 -8.60
N LYS A 381 -30.02 -3.36 -7.70
CA LYS A 381 -29.33 -3.67 -6.45
C LYS A 381 -28.20 -4.66 -6.70
N GLU A 382 -27.10 -4.14 -7.19
CA GLU A 382 -25.89 -4.91 -7.49
C GLU A 382 -24.64 -4.07 -7.26
N ASN A 383 -23.49 -4.75 -7.26
CA ASN A 383 -22.21 -4.09 -7.13
C ASN A 383 -21.61 -3.81 -8.50
N HIS A 384 -21.46 -2.53 -8.86
CA HIS A 384 -20.79 -2.05 -10.08
C HIS A 384 -19.28 -1.89 -9.90
N TYR A 385 -18.60 -2.84 -9.24
CA TYR A 385 -17.16 -2.79 -9.06
C TYR A 385 -16.45 -2.79 -10.41
N ILE A 386 -15.26 -2.20 -10.43
CA ILE A 386 -14.41 -2.05 -11.61
C ILE A 386 -13.23 -3.02 -11.53
N SER A 387 -12.82 -3.63 -12.64
CA SER A 387 -11.67 -4.54 -12.64
C SER A 387 -10.84 -4.51 -13.91
N SER A 388 -9.63 -5.09 -13.82
CA SER A 388 -8.66 -5.17 -14.91
C SER A 388 -8.16 -3.80 -15.40
N ILE A 389 -7.80 -2.94 -14.45
CA ILE A 389 -7.22 -1.62 -14.74
C ILE A 389 -5.70 -1.67 -14.57
N SER A 390 -4.97 -1.27 -15.61
CA SER A 390 -3.51 -1.16 -15.61
C SER A 390 -3.09 0.30 -15.62
N ILE A 391 -2.37 0.75 -14.59
CA ILE A 391 -1.89 2.13 -14.44
C ILE A 391 -0.35 2.14 -14.43
N ARG A 392 0.28 2.46 -15.57
CA ARG A 392 1.72 2.27 -15.78
C ARG A 392 2.46 3.54 -16.18
N ASP A 393 3.62 3.77 -15.60
CA ASP A 393 4.61 4.75 -16.10
C ASP A 393 4.07 6.19 -16.27
N ASN A 394 3.08 6.59 -15.47
CA ASN A 394 2.55 7.96 -15.49
C ASN A 394 3.40 8.89 -14.60
N THR A 395 3.54 10.15 -15.02
CA THR A 395 4.17 11.21 -14.23
C THR A 395 3.10 12.15 -13.68
N ILE A 396 2.89 12.18 -12.37
CA ILE A 396 1.82 12.91 -11.70
C ILE A 396 2.37 13.97 -10.74
N ILE A 397 1.98 15.23 -10.94
CA ILE A 397 2.15 16.34 -10.00
C ILE A 397 0.75 16.77 -9.54
N THR A 398 0.42 16.52 -8.28
CA THR A 398 -0.96 16.61 -7.81
C THR A 398 -1.14 17.56 -6.63
N ALA A 399 -2.19 18.39 -6.69
CA ALA A 399 -2.74 19.15 -5.56
C ALA A 399 -3.79 18.35 -4.77
N GLY A 400 -4.11 17.13 -5.22
CA GLY A 400 -5.02 16.19 -4.58
C GLY A 400 -4.37 14.83 -4.37
N ASP A 401 -5.14 13.76 -4.50
CA ASP A 401 -4.59 12.40 -4.49
C ASP A 401 -3.76 12.14 -5.77
N GLY A 402 -2.77 11.25 -5.69
CA GLY A 402 -2.04 10.80 -6.87
C GLY A 402 -2.88 9.84 -7.71
N ILE A 403 -3.08 8.64 -7.17
CA ILE A 403 -3.90 7.56 -7.73
C ILE A 403 -4.87 7.08 -6.65
N THR A 404 -6.15 6.96 -6.99
CA THR A 404 -7.17 6.37 -6.11
C THR A 404 -7.79 5.15 -6.78
N ILE A 405 -7.91 4.07 -6.01
CA ILE A 405 -8.58 2.82 -6.36
C ILE A 405 -9.67 2.57 -5.32
N SER A 406 -10.93 2.55 -5.76
CA SER A 406 -12.09 2.46 -4.89
C SER A 406 -13.11 1.50 -5.46
N ASP A 407 -13.47 0.46 -4.69
CA ASP A 407 -14.35 -0.65 -5.11
C ASP A 407 -13.89 -1.28 -6.44
N ALA A 408 -12.61 -1.66 -6.45
CA ALA A 408 -11.94 -2.21 -7.64
C ALA A 408 -11.29 -3.56 -7.38
N ARG A 409 -11.13 -4.36 -8.44
CA ARG A 409 -10.52 -5.69 -8.39
C ARG A 409 -9.47 -5.89 -9.48
N ASN A 410 -8.49 -6.76 -9.26
CA ASN A 410 -7.53 -7.16 -10.31
C ASN A 410 -6.90 -5.95 -11.02
N CYS A 411 -6.32 -5.00 -10.26
CA CYS A 411 -5.70 -3.81 -10.83
C CYS A 411 -4.18 -3.78 -10.55
N GLU A 412 -3.44 -3.18 -11.47
CA GLU A 412 -2.00 -2.98 -11.38
C GLU A 412 -1.65 -1.50 -11.35
N ILE A 413 -0.82 -1.10 -10.38
CA ILE A 413 -0.24 0.25 -10.30
C ILE A 413 1.28 0.11 -10.32
N ALA A 414 1.89 0.34 -11.48
CA ALA A 414 3.30 0.06 -11.73
C ALA A 414 4.09 1.26 -12.29
N GLY A 415 5.30 1.48 -11.79
CA GLY A 415 6.26 2.42 -12.41
C GLY A 415 5.89 3.92 -12.37
N ASN A 416 4.83 4.31 -11.65
CA ASN A 416 4.37 5.70 -11.66
C ASN A 416 5.25 6.63 -10.81
N SER A 417 5.46 7.87 -11.27
CA SER A 417 6.15 8.93 -10.53
C SER A 417 5.16 9.97 -10.00
N ILE A 418 4.90 9.97 -8.70
CA ILE A 418 3.88 10.82 -8.03
C ILE A 418 4.55 11.85 -7.12
N LYS A 419 4.18 13.12 -7.27
CA LYS A 419 4.65 14.24 -6.45
C LYS A 419 3.47 15.09 -5.96
N GLY A 420 3.29 15.15 -4.65
CA GLY A 420 2.43 16.14 -4.02
C GLY A 420 3.01 17.55 -4.17
N ALA A 421 2.23 18.48 -4.72
CA ALA A 421 2.59 19.88 -4.91
C ALA A 421 1.34 20.75 -5.09
N LYS A 422 1.48 22.07 -5.01
CA LYS A 422 0.38 23.01 -5.30
C LYS A 422 -0.90 22.81 -4.43
N PHE A 423 -0.77 22.23 -3.23
CA PHE A 423 -1.89 22.13 -2.29
C PHE A 423 -2.46 23.52 -1.98
N SER A 424 -3.76 23.68 -2.15
CA SER A 424 -4.44 24.96 -1.92
C SER A 424 -4.97 25.05 -0.49
N LYS A 425 -4.90 26.23 0.13
CA LYS A 425 -5.57 26.49 1.41
C LYS A 425 -7.11 26.49 1.28
N LYS A 426 -7.63 26.65 0.06
CA LYS A 426 -9.06 26.58 -0.25
C LYS A 426 -9.56 25.14 -0.39
N ASP A 427 -8.66 24.15 -0.47
CA ASP A 427 -9.03 22.73 -0.46
C ASP A 427 -9.28 22.27 0.98
N PRO A 428 -10.52 21.92 1.37
CA PRO A 428 -10.81 21.43 2.72
C PRO A 428 -10.07 20.11 3.04
N TYR A 429 -9.67 19.36 2.01
CA TYR A 429 -8.96 18.10 2.12
C TYR A 429 -7.45 18.21 1.86
N ALA A 430 -6.89 19.43 1.79
CA ALA A 430 -5.48 19.66 1.45
C ALA A 430 -4.47 18.86 2.30
N ARG A 431 -4.83 18.52 3.55
CA ARG A 431 -3.99 17.76 4.51
C ARG A 431 -4.27 16.25 4.50
N TYR A 432 -5.19 15.80 3.66
CA TYR A 432 -5.67 14.43 3.60
C TYR A 432 -5.44 13.79 2.22
N ARG A 433 -4.37 14.19 1.53
CA ARG A 433 -4.05 13.71 0.18
C ARG A 433 -2.93 12.68 0.20
N ASP A 434 -3.17 11.51 -0.40
CA ASP A 434 -2.22 10.41 -0.47
C ASP A 434 -1.63 10.22 -1.86
N GLY A 435 -0.47 9.55 -1.93
CA GLY A 435 0.13 9.21 -3.21
C GLY A 435 -0.68 8.14 -3.93
N ILE A 436 -0.90 7.00 -3.27
CA ILE A 436 -1.78 5.92 -3.72
C ILE A 436 -2.75 5.59 -2.59
N ARG A 437 -4.05 5.58 -2.90
CA ARG A 437 -5.13 5.25 -1.97
C ARG A 437 -5.92 4.05 -2.51
N VAL A 438 -6.13 3.05 -1.65
CA VAL A 438 -6.95 1.86 -1.94
C VAL A 438 -8.00 1.70 -0.84
N ASP A 439 -9.28 1.67 -1.20
CA ASP A 439 -10.40 1.57 -0.26
C ASP A 439 -11.64 0.87 -0.83
N LYS A 440 -12.74 0.89 -0.06
CA LYS A 440 -14.04 0.31 -0.40
C LYS A 440 -13.95 -1.17 -0.81
N GLN A 441 -13.37 -2.00 0.06
CA GLN A 441 -13.27 -3.45 -0.15
C GLN A 441 -12.59 -3.86 -1.47
N SER A 442 -11.70 -3.01 -2.01
CA SER A 442 -10.94 -3.34 -3.21
C SER A 442 -10.10 -4.60 -3.00
N SER A 443 -9.89 -5.42 -4.02
CA SER A 443 -9.18 -6.70 -3.92
C SER A 443 -8.24 -6.98 -5.08
N ASP A 444 -7.25 -7.85 -4.86
CA ASP A 444 -6.27 -8.24 -5.89
C ASP A 444 -5.57 -7.06 -6.56
N ILE A 445 -5.20 -6.05 -5.77
CA ILE A 445 -4.50 -4.86 -6.23
C ILE A 445 -2.99 -5.02 -6.03
N SER A 446 -2.19 -4.76 -7.06
CA SER A 446 -0.72 -4.80 -6.99
C SER A 446 -0.12 -3.39 -7.08
N ILE A 447 0.87 -3.09 -6.23
CA ILE A 447 1.55 -1.78 -6.21
C ILE A 447 3.06 -1.98 -6.29
N THR A 448 3.63 -1.74 -7.48
CA THR A 448 5.03 -2.11 -7.78
C THR A 448 5.84 -0.97 -8.38
N GLY A 449 7.05 -0.72 -7.86
CA GLY A 449 8.03 0.14 -8.54
C GLY A 449 7.66 1.63 -8.64
N ASN A 450 6.73 2.13 -7.83
CA ASN A 450 6.30 3.54 -7.90
C ASN A 450 7.25 4.45 -7.10
N SER A 451 7.45 5.69 -7.59
CA SER A 451 8.20 6.75 -6.91
C SER A 451 7.25 7.82 -6.39
N ILE A 452 7.04 7.90 -5.07
CA ILE A 452 6.07 8.78 -4.42
C ILE A 452 6.80 9.79 -3.52
N LYS A 453 6.47 11.09 -3.64
CA LYS A 453 7.08 12.11 -2.76
C LYS A 453 6.19 13.28 -2.40
N ASN A 454 6.48 13.89 -1.25
CA ASN A 454 5.90 15.17 -0.80
C ASN A 454 4.36 15.16 -0.64
N MET A 455 3.77 14.01 -0.33
CA MET A 455 2.33 13.93 -0.09
C MET A 455 1.95 14.56 1.25
N SER A 456 0.77 15.19 1.32
CA SER A 456 0.29 15.88 2.52
C SER A 456 -0.24 14.92 3.59
N ARG A 457 -0.52 13.67 3.23
CA ARG A 457 -0.84 12.57 4.14
C ARG A 457 0.13 11.41 3.97
N ASN A 458 -0.27 10.26 3.41
CA ASN A 458 0.58 9.08 3.29
C ASN A 458 1.20 8.94 1.90
N GLY A 459 2.25 8.13 1.77
CA GLY A 459 2.69 7.65 0.46
C GLY A 459 1.68 6.68 -0.15
N ILE A 460 1.46 5.55 0.53
CA ILE A 460 0.49 4.52 0.18
C ILE A 460 -0.40 4.25 1.40
N VAL A 461 -1.72 4.23 1.22
CA VAL A 461 -2.68 3.87 2.26
C VAL A 461 -3.72 2.88 1.75
N ILE A 462 -4.00 1.87 2.59
CA ILE A 462 -5.01 0.84 2.35
C ILE A 462 -5.91 0.77 3.57
N TYR A 463 -7.21 0.90 3.36
CA TYR A 463 -8.22 0.88 4.41
C TYR A 463 -9.55 0.32 3.92
N ASP A 464 -10.54 0.30 4.82
CA ASP A 464 -11.89 -0.19 4.56
C ASP A 464 -11.94 -1.62 3.98
N ARG A 465 -11.32 -2.57 4.71
CA ARG A 465 -11.30 -4.01 4.39
C ARG A 465 -10.74 -4.34 3.00
N SER A 466 -9.89 -3.49 2.46
CA SER A 466 -9.28 -3.72 1.15
C SER A 466 -8.12 -4.71 1.23
N SER A 467 -7.89 -5.45 0.14
CA SER A 467 -6.84 -6.45 0.02
C SER A 467 -5.90 -6.17 -1.16
N LEU A 468 -4.61 -6.32 -0.90
CA LEU A 468 -3.53 -6.19 -1.88
C LEU A 468 -2.91 -7.55 -2.17
N SER A 469 -2.46 -7.74 -3.41
CA SER A 469 -1.58 -8.85 -3.75
C SER A 469 -0.11 -8.55 -3.43
N GLY A 470 0.31 -7.30 -3.23
CA GLY A 470 1.67 -6.99 -2.78
C GLY A 470 2.04 -5.51 -2.89
N ILE A 471 3.03 -5.10 -2.10
CA ILE A 471 3.62 -3.75 -2.17
C ILE A 471 5.13 -3.89 -2.34
N VAL A 472 5.62 -3.73 -3.57
CA VAL A 472 6.96 -4.19 -3.95
C VAL A 472 7.78 -3.08 -4.61
N ASN A 473 9.05 -2.90 -4.20
CA ASN A 473 10.02 -2.01 -4.87
C ASN A 473 9.60 -0.53 -4.97
N ASN A 474 8.74 -0.01 -4.09
CA ASN A 474 8.32 1.40 -4.15
C ASN A 474 9.32 2.32 -3.42
N ASN A 475 9.54 3.53 -3.95
CA ASN A 475 10.39 4.57 -3.36
C ASN A 475 9.54 5.74 -2.86
N ILE A 476 9.39 5.86 -1.54
CA ILE A 476 8.47 6.79 -0.88
C ILE A 476 9.27 7.76 -0.02
N LYS A 477 9.08 9.07 -0.22
CA LYS A 477 9.82 10.07 0.56
C LYS A 477 9.04 11.33 0.93
N SER A 478 9.37 11.89 2.10
CA SER A 478 8.91 13.21 2.52
C SER A 478 7.38 13.35 2.57
N CYS A 479 6.66 12.28 2.90
CA CYS A 479 5.23 12.34 3.17
C CYS A 479 4.99 12.83 4.61
N SER A 480 3.93 13.61 4.83
CA SER A 480 3.67 14.24 6.13
C SER A 480 3.12 13.26 7.18
N LYS A 481 2.68 12.06 6.75
CA LYS A 481 2.30 10.93 7.61
C LYS A 481 3.19 9.71 7.33
N SER A 482 2.61 8.54 7.12
CA SER A 482 3.35 7.29 6.94
C SER A 482 3.83 7.14 5.50
N GLY A 483 4.90 6.37 5.30
CA GLY A 483 5.26 5.89 3.96
C GLY A 483 4.22 4.93 3.43
N ILE A 484 3.99 3.83 4.16
CA ILE A 484 2.99 2.80 3.87
C ILE A 484 2.11 2.62 5.11
N LYS A 485 0.79 2.56 4.93
CA LYS A 485 -0.17 2.30 6.00
C LYS A 485 -1.26 1.32 5.58
N LEU A 486 -1.42 0.24 6.34
CA LEU A 486 -2.56 -0.68 6.28
C LEU A 486 -3.39 -0.49 7.56
N THR A 487 -4.70 -0.27 7.42
CA THR A 487 -5.62 -0.08 8.56
C THR A 487 -7.01 -0.65 8.28
N GLU A 488 -7.87 -0.72 9.29
CA GLU A 488 -9.31 -1.02 9.14
C GLU A 488 -9.55 -2.38 8.47
N HIS A 489 -9.00 -3.44 9.06
CA HIS A 489 -9.17 -4.82 8.58
C HIS A 489 -8.62 -5.07 7.17
N SER A 490 -7.65 -4.28 6.73
CA SER A 490 -7.03 -4.45 5.41
C SER A 490 -5.98 -5.55 5.39
N ILE A 491 -5.76 -6.12 4.20
CA ILE A 491 -4.90 -7.29 4.01
C ILE A 491 -3.86 -6.99 2.92
N CYS A 492 -2.60 -7.38 3.14
CA CYS A 492 -1.65 -7.63 2.05
C CYS A 492 -1.38 -9.14 2.01
N ALA A 493 -1.93 -9.81 1.01
CA ALA A 493 -1.96 -11.27 0.94
C ALA A 493 -0.55 -11.86 0.75
N ASN A 494 0.28 -11.20 -0.05
CA ASN A 494 1.71 -11.49 -0.15
C ASN A 494 2.53 -10.48 0.66
N ASP A 495 3.79 -10.27 0.29
CA ASP A 495 4.75 -9.55 1.10
C ASP A 495 4.80 -8.05 0.78
N ILE A 496 5.19 -7.26 1.79
CA ILE A 496 5.63 -5.88 1.62
C ILE A 496 7.16 -5.90 1.53
N THR A 497 7.68 -5.80 0.31
CA THR A 497 9.07 -6.17 0.03
C THR A 497 9.87 -5.10 -0.72
N ASN A 498 11.12 -4.89 -0.29
CA ASN A 498 12.11 -4.04 -0.97
C ASN A 498 11.68 -2.58 -1.20
N ASN A 499 10.79 -2.04 -0.36
CA ASN A 499 10.41 -0.63 -0.43
C ASN A 499 11.45 0.25 0.24
N ILE A 500 11.69 1.43 -0.32
CA ILE A 500 12.56 2.47 0.26
C ILE A 500 11.67 3.57 0.82
N ILE A 501 11.69 3.78 2.13
CA ILE A 501 10.87 4.78 2.83
C ILE A 501 11.77 5.78 3.55
N LYS A 502 11.65 7.07 3.23
CA LYS A 502 12.55 8.10 3.75
C LYS A 502 11.85 9.38 4.17
N LYS A 503 12.23 9.94 5.33
CA LYS A 503 11.76 11.28 5.78
C LYS A 503 10.24 11.41 5.92
N CYS A 504 9.53 10.32 6.23
CA CYS A 504 8.10 10.35 6.54
C CYS A 504 7.89 10.72 8.01
N SER A 505 7.00 11.67 8.31
CA SER A 505 6.91 12.28 9.66
C SER A 505 5.98 11.60 10.65
N PHE A 506 5.31 10.51 10.26
CA PHE A 506 4.48 9.70 11.17
C PHE A 506 4.74 8.20 10.99
N GLY A 507 6.01 7.80 11.00
CA GLY A 507 6.44 6.41 10.84
C GLY A 507 6.74 6.03 9.39
N GLY A 508 7.31 4.84 9.23
CA GLY A 508 7.69 4.29 7.93
C GLY A 508 6.58 3.43 7.33
N LEU A 509 6.44 2.22 7.87
CA LEU A 509 5.46 1.20 7.50
C LEU A 509 4.63 0.86 8.74
N ILE A 510 3.32 1.07 8.66
CA ILE A 510 2.37 0.82 9.75
C ILE A 510 1.31 -0.20 9.33
N VAL A 511 1.14 -1.25 10.13
CA VAL A 511 0.02 -2.20 10.05
C VAL A 511 -0.78 -2.10 11.33
N GLU A 512 -2.01 -1.60 11.25
CA GLU A 512 -2.84 -1.35 12.44
C GLU A 512 -4.31 -1.73 12.27
N ASN A 513 -5.05 -1.74 13.38
CA ASN A 513 -6.50 -1.89 13.44
C ASN A 513 -7.00 -3.16 12.72
N ASN A 514 -6.63 -4.33 13.26
CA ASN A 514 -6.99 -5.65 12.76
C ASN A 514 -6.52 -5.94 11.32
N SER A 515 -5.45 -5.28 10.87
CA SER A 515 -4.90 -5.51 9.53
C SER A 515 -3.90 -6.65 9.52
N THR A 516 -3.73 -7.29 8.36
CA THR A 516 -2.85 -8.44 8.20
C THR A 516 -1.92 -8.28 7.00
N THR A 517 -0.68 -8.74 7.12
CA THR A 517 0.20 -8.94 5.97
C THR A 517 0.96 -10.26 6.11
N SER A 518 1.44 -10.84 5.01
CA SER A 518 2.39 -11.96 5.03
C SER A 518 3.72 -11.48 5.66
N ASP A 519 4.77 -11.25 4.89
CA ASP A 519 6.05 -10.79 5.44
C ASP A 519 6.33 -9.32 5.13
N ILE A 520 7.17 -8.71 5.97
CA ILE A 520 7.79 -7.41 5.72
C ILE A 520 9.29 -7.68 5.52
N ILE A 521 9.74 -7.71 4.26
CA ILE A 521 11.08 -8.21 3.89
C ILE A 521 11.91 -7.16 3.14
N GLY A 522 13.17 -6.99 3.52
CA GLY A 522 14.15 -6.28 2.67
C GLY A 522 13.87 -4.78 2.51
N ASN A 523 12.96 -4.20 3.30
CA ASN A 523 12.63 -2.78 3.19
C ASN A 523 13.74 -1.93 3.80
N THR A 524 13.98 -0.76 3.21
CA THR A 524 14.95 0.22 3.69
C THR A 524 14.24 1.45 4.22
N LEU A 525 14.33 1.71 5.53
CA LEU A 525 13.63 2.82 6.19
C LEU A 525 14.63 3.78 6.85
N SER A 526 14.53 5.07 6.55
CA SER A 526 15.45 6.06 7.14
C SER A 526 14.85 7.42 7.42
N ALA A 527 15.36 8.10 8.44
CA ALA A 527 14.95 9.46 8.81
C ALA A 527 13.44 9.63 9.03
N VAL A 528 12.75 8.57 9.44
CA VAL A 528 11.32 8.62 9.81
C VAL A 528 11.16 9.13 11.24
N SER A 529 10.03 9.77 11.54
CA SER A 529 9.76 10.33 12.88
C SER A 529 8.30 10.13 13.31
N GLY A 530 7.97 10.52 14.55
CA GLY A 530 6.60 10.53 15.10
C GLY A 530 6.03 9.15 15.47
N ASN A 531 6.32 8.12 14.67
CA ASN A 531 6.07 6.71 14.97
C ASN A 531 7.31 5.86 14.62
N PRO A 532 7.35 4.59 15.06
CA PRO A 532 8.40 3.66 14.67
C PRO A 532 8.56 3.51 13.16
N ALA A 533 9.73 3.04 12.74
CA ALA A 533 9.98 2.74 11.33
C ALA A 533 9.06 1.61 10.85
N ILE A 534 8.94 0.53 11.61
CA ILE A 534 7.94 -0.53 11.40
C ILE A 534 7.10 -0.66 12.66
N LYS A 535 5.77 -0.54 12.53
CA LYS A 535 4.83 -0.67 13.66
C LYS A 535 3.69 -1.62 13.32
N ILE A 536 3.53 -2.65 14.15
CA ILE A 536 2.38 -3.55 14.14
C ILE A 536 1.57 -3.25 15.41
N SER A 537 0.31 -2.83 15.27
CA SER A 537 -0.50 -2.41 16.42
C SER A 537 -1.99 -2.74 16.32
N ASN A 538 -2.68 -2.68 17.46
CA ASN A 538 -4.14 -2.81 17.56
C ASN A 538 -4.66 -4.09 16.90
N MET A 539 -4.30 -5.24 17.47
CA MET A 539 -4.76 -6.57 17.06
C MET A 539 -4.40 -6.95 15.62
N SER A 540 -3.29 -6.40 15.11
CA SER A 540 -2.81 -6.70 13.75
C SER A 540 -1.87 -7.89 13.73
N THR A 541 -1.73 -8.52 12.56
CA THR A 541 -0.93 -9.73 12.39
C THR A 541 0.04 -9.60 11.23
N VAL A 542 1.28 -10.01 11.46
CA VAL A 542 2.31 -10.16 10.43
C VAL A 542 2.90 -11.55 10.56
N ARG A 543 3.30 -12.19 9.47
CA ARG A 543 4.08 -13.43 9.55
C ARG A 543 5.51 -13.10 10.00
N TYR A 544 6.44 -12.68 9.14
CA TYR A 544 7.78 -12.26 9.57
C TYR A 544 8.09 -10.79 9.32
N ILE A 545 8.94 -10.22 10.18
CA ILE A 545 9.65 -8.97 9.91
C ILE A 545 11.12 -9.34 9.72
N ASN A 546 11.56 -9.40 8.47
CA ASN A 546 12.83 -10.04 8.11
C ASN A 546 13.73 -9.15 7.24
N SER A 547 15.03 -9.12 7.52
CA SER A 547 16.04 -8.57 6.59
C SER A 547 15.83 -7.09 6.24
N ASN A 548 15.15 -6.31 7.08
CA ASN A 548 14.93 -4.88 6.84
C ASN A 548 16.14 -4.07 7.32
N GLN A 549 16.44 -2.98 6.60
CA GLN A 549 17.47 -2.01 6.97
C GLN A 549 16.82 -0.75 7.51
N ILE A 550 17.08 -0.42 8.77
CA ILE A 550 16.46 0.72 9.46
C ILE A 550 17.56 1.61 10.03
N TYR A 551 17.60 2.88 9.64
CA TYR A 551 18.67 3.77 10.12
C TYR A 551 18.31 5.24 10.25
N ASP A 552 19.08 5.96 11.08
CA ASP A 552 18.98 7.40 11.28
C ASP A 552 17.58 7.90 11.71
N LEU A 553 16.97 7.26 12.71
CA LEU A 553 15.58 7.53 13.14
C LEU A 553 15.37 8.82 13.96
N GLY A 554 16.45 9.49 14.34
CA GLY A 554 16.41 10.77 15.02
C GLY A 554 17.72 11.09 15.71
N GLU A 555 17.94 12.37 16.00
CA GLU A 555 19.12 12.76 16.78
C GLU A 555 18.96 12.34 18.24
N TYR A 556 20.02 11.77 18.82
CA TYR A 556 19.94 11.13 20.13
C TYR A 556 19.52 12.08 21.28
N ARG A 557 19.73 13.39 21.09
CA ARG A 557 19.41 14.43 22.08
C ARG A 557 17.95 14.85 22.06
N LYS A 558 17.18 14.46 21.04
CA LYS A 558 15.76 14.79 20.95
C LYS A 558 14.98 14.07 22.04
N LYS A 559 13.95 14.75 22.55
CA LYS A 559 13.03 14.21 23.56
C LYS A 559 12.39 12.90 23.11
N GLU A 560 12.04 12.82 21.83
CA GLU A 560 11.44 11.64 21.20
C GLU A 560 12.25 11.27 19.96
N VAL A 561 12.65 9.99 19.90
CA VAL A 561 13.37 9.38 18.78
C VAL A 561 12.54 8.17 18.35
N ALA A 562 12.27 8.03 17.06
CA ALA A 562 11.47 6.91 16.56
C ALA A 562 12.19 5.58 16.84
N SER A 563 11.41 4.56 17.23
CA SER A 563 11.91 3.19 17.39
C SER A 563 12.07 2.49 16.05
N GLY A 564 12.90 1.45 15.99
CA GLY A 564 13.05 0.61 14.81
C GLY A 564 11.80 -0.21 14.52
N ILE A 565 11.61 -1.30 15.24
CA ILE A 565 10.49 -2.23 15.08
C ILE A 565 9.68 -2.27 16.37
N VAL A 566 8.36 -2.12 16.28
CA VAL A 566 7.45 -2.23 17.43
C VAL A 566 6.27 -3.15 17.10
N VAL A 567 6.05 -4.15 17.94
CA VAL A 567 4.83 -4.98 17.95
C VAL A 567 4.08 -4.69 19.23
N SER A 568 2.86 -4.17 19.13
CA SER A 568 2.12 -3.61 20.27
C SER A 568 0.61 -3.84 20.19
N GLY A 569 -0.10 -3.61 21.30
CA GLY A 569 -1.57 -3.61 21.34
C GLY A 569 -2.18 -4.95 20.96
N ARG A 570 -1.74 -6.04 21.60
CA ARG A 570 -2.17 -7.42 21.35
C ARG A 570 -1.94 -7.89 19.92
N SER A 571 -0.97 -7.30 19.23
CA SER A 571 -0.61 -7.71 17.87
C SER A 571 0.26 -8.95 17.89
N THR A 572 0.31 -9.65 16.76
CA THR A 572 1.08 -10.89 16.63
C THR A 572 2.07 -10.84 15.49
N SER A 573 3.21 -11.51 15.70
CA SER A 573 4.16 -11.85 14.65
C SER A 573 4.63 -13.29 14.78
N LYS A 574 5.11 -13.93 13.72
CA LYS A 574 5.84 -15.18 13.81
C LYS A 574 7.22 -14.93 14.43
N GLY A 575 8.05 -14.12 13.78
CA GLY A 575 9.40 -13.81 14.24
C GLY A 575 9.93 -12.48 13.70
N ILE A 576 11.00 -11.99 14.33
CA ILE A 576 11.73 -10.79 13.89
C ILE A 576 13.20 -11.17 13.68
N GLU A 577 13.61 -11.25 12.42
CA GLU A 577 14.84 -11.93 12.05
C GLU A 577 15.73 -11.12 11.11
N SER A 578 17.04 -11.21 11.28
CA SER A 578 18.03 -10.68 10.32
C SER A 578 17.90 -9.19 9.99
N ASN A 579 17.22 -8.39 10.82
CA ASN A 579 17.07 -6.96 10.58
C ASN A 579 18.32 -6.21 11.03
N ARG A 580 18.67 -5.14 10.31
CA ARG A 580 19.79 -4.25 10.65
C ARG A 580 19.25 -2.89 11.07
N ILE A 581 19.34 -2.57 12.36
CA ILE A 581 18.88 -1.31 12.96
C ILE A 581 20.10 -0.54 13.45
N TYR A 582 20.45 0.58 12.81
CA TYR A 582 21.73 1.23 13.07
C TYR A 582 21.70 2.75 12.88
N ALA A 583 22.76 3.43 13.29
CA ALA A 583 22.99 4.83 12.98
C ALA A 583 24.13 4.96 11.96
N SER A 584 23.92 5.69 10.87
CA SER A 584 24.99 5.98 9.90
C SER A 584 25.92 7.10 10.39
N LYS A 585 25.47 7.89 11.37
CA LYS A 585 26.25 8.96 12.02
C LYS A 585 26.11 8.87 13.53
N SER A 586 27.16 9.19 14.26
CA SER A 586 27.22 9.15 15.73
C SER A 586 26.16 10.00 16.45
N LYS A 587 25.63 11.02 15.78
CA LYS A 587 24.57 11.88 16.34
C LYS A 587 23.16 11.28 16.27
N TYR A 588 22.97 10.19 15.53
CA TYR A 588 21.67 9.54 15.37
C TYR A 588 21.54 8.29 16.24
N SER A 589 20.30 7.93 16.54
CA SER A 589 19.92 6.70 17.24
C SER A 589 18.51 6.27 16.84
N SER A 590 18.13 5.06 17.23
CA SER A 590 16.72 4.68 17.40
C SER A 590 16.28 4.90 18.85
N GLY A 591 14.98 5.02 19.09
CA GLY A 591 14.40 4.96 20.44
C GLY A 591 14.67 3.59 21.04
N TYR A 592 13.81 2.63 20.72
CA TYR A 592 14.07 1.19 20.88
C TYR A 592 14.59 0.62 19.56
N GLY A 593 15.43 -0.42 19.62
CA GLY A 593 15.72 -1.23 18.43
C GLY A 593 14.49 -2.05 18.05
N ILE A 594 14.16 -3.04 18.88
CA ILE A 594 12.98 -3.89 18.79
C ILE A 594 12.20 -3.81 20.11
N LEU A 595 10.91 -3.55 20.05
CA LEU A 595 10.02 -3.52 21.22
C LEU A 595 8.79 -4.40 21.00
N ILE A 596 8.59 -5.37 21.90
CA ILE A 596 7.37 -6.16 22.00
C ILE A 596 6.65 -5.72 23.26
N ASP A 597 5.44 -5.17 23.11
CA ASP A 597 4.76 -4.49 24.21
C ASP A 597 3.24 -4.71 24.20
N SER A 598 2.60 -4.38 25.33
CA SER A 598 1.15 -4.33 25.47
C SER A 598 0.46 -5.65 25.08
N ASP A 599 0.84 -6.75 25.76
CA ASP A 599 0.30 -8.10 25.60
C ASP A 599 0.45 -8.66 24.16
N SER A 600 1.48 -8.22 23.45
CA SER A 600 1.78 -8.70 22.09
C SER A 600 2.56 -10.01 22.12
N ARG A 601 2.47 -10.77 21.02
CA ARG A 601 2.97 -12.15 20.97
C ARG A 601 3.82 -12.43 19.74
N LEU A 602 4.94 -13.12 19.95
CA LEU A 602 5.65 -13.82 18.90
C LEU A 602 5.50 -15.33 19.06
N SER A 603 5.17 -16.04 17.97
CA SER A 603 5.09 -17.50 17.98
C SER A 603 6.45 -18.20 17.81
N GLU A 604 7.47 -17.46 17.37
CA GLU A 604 8.86 -17.92 17.27
C GLU A 604 9.80 -16.91 17.96
N SER A 605 10.93 -16.57 17.33
CA SER A 605 12.08 -15.94 17.97
C SER A 605 12.33 -14.49 17.51
N VAL A 606 13.18 -13.80 18.28
CA VAL A 606 13.90 -12.59 17.83
C VAL A 606 15.35 -13.00 17.60
N SER A 607 15.71 -13.20 16.33
CA SER A 607 16.94 -13.90 15.95
C SER A 607 17.81 -13.15 14.95
N ASN A 608 19.13 -13.28 15.04
CA ASN A 608 20.08 -12.81 14.02
C ASN A 608 20.01 -11.30 13.67
N ASN A 609 19.47 -10.44 14.55
CA ASN A 609 19.38 -9.01 14.27
C ASN A 609 20.69 -8.30 14.64
N THR A 610 21.08 -7.30 13.85
CA THR A 610 22.18 -6.37 14.17
C THR A 610 21.60 -5.04 14.63
N ILE A 611 21.83 -4.65 15.88
CA ILE A 611 21.23 -3.45 16.48
C ILE A 611 22.32 -2.57 17.08
N SER A 612 22.37 -1.30 16.68
CA SER A 612 23.31 -0.34 17.25
C SER A 612 22.68 1.01 17.58
N ASN A 613 23.30 1.71 18.53
CA ASN A 613 22.99 3.09 18.89
C ASN A 613 21.51 3.30 19.25
N THR A 614 21.06 2.69 20.34
CA THR A 614 19.67 2.83 20.84
C THR A 614 19.60 3.76 22.04
N ASN A 615 18.60 4.66 22.06
CA ASN A 615 18.37 5.59 23.17
C ASN A 615 17.79 4.92 24.41
N GLU A 616 17.01 3.87 24.19
CA GLU A 616 16.40 3.04 25.21
C GLU A 616 17.09 1.67 25.22
N TYR A 617 16.30 0.59 25.15
CA TYR A 617 16.79 -0.77 25.02
C TYR A 617 16.94 -1.18 23.56
N SER A 618 17.90 -2.05 23.26
CA SER A 618 18.06 -2.57 21.91
C SER A 618 16.99 -3.62 21.59
N ILE A 619 16.71 -4.53 22.52
CA ILE A 619 15.57 -5.45 22.48
C ILE A 619 14.83 -5.36 23.82
N ALA A 620 13.53 -5.08 23.78
CA ALA A 620 12.68 -5.04 24.97
C ALA A 620 11.41 -5.88 24.80
N VAL A 621 11.08 -6.67 25.82
CA VAL A 621 9.81 -7.41 25.94
C VAL A 621 9.13 -6.96 27.22
N LYS A 622 7.96 -6.33 27.07
CA LYS A 622 7.31 -5.54 28.12
C LYS A 622 5.80 -5.79 28.19
N SER A 623 5.23 -5.43 29.33
CA SER A 623 3.78 -5.33 29.59
C SER A 623 3.02 -6.60 29.18
N TYR A 624 3.32 -7.71 29.86
CA TYR A 624 2.71 -9.03 29.63
C TYR A 624 2.95 -9.65 28.25
N SER A 625 3.90 -9.12 27.47
CA SER A 625 4.19 -9.65 26.15
C SER A 625 4.93 -10.98 26.23
N LYS A 626 4.80 -11.77 25.16
CA LYS A 626 5.30 -13.15 25.11
C LYS A 626 6.06 -13.44 23.83
N ILE A 627 7.23 -14.04 23.96
CA ILE A 627 7.97 -14.68 22.88
C ILE A 627 7.92 -16.18 23.12
N ALA A 628 7.36 -16.95 22.18
CA ALA A 628 7.27 -18.40 22.30
C ALA A 628 8.58 -19.13 21.97
N GLY A 629 9.44 -18.52 21.14
CA GLY A 629 10.82 -18.95 20.91
C GLY A 629 11.83 -18.25 21.83
N GLN A 630 12.97 -17.91 21.25
CA GLN A 630 14.17 -17.41 21.92
C GLN A 630 14.47 -15.95 21.56
N ILE A 631 15.36 -15.32 22.32
CA ILE A 631 16.12 -14.15 21.87
C ILE A 631 17.55 -14.63 21.62
N ASN A 632 17.93 -14.82 20.36
CA ASN A 632 19.20 -15.48 20.06
C ASN A 632 20.00 -14.90 18.88
N ARG A 633 21.33 -15.06 18.93
CA ARG A 633 22.24 -14.68 17.85
C ARG A 633 22.13 -13.22 17.41
N ASN A 634 21.68 -12.32 18.29
CA ASN A 634 21.64 -10.90 17.98
C ASN A 634 23.02 -10.27 18.28
N ASP A 635 23.44 -9.34 17.43
CA ASP A 635 24.65 -8.55 17.58
C ASP A 635 24.27 -7.12 17.97
N ILE A 636 24.56 -6.73 19.22
CA ILE A 636 24.07 -5.50 19.83
C ILE A 636 25.22 -4.64 20.30
N THR A 637 25.29 -3.40 19.81
CA THR A 637 26.34 -2.45 20.20
C THR A 637 25.78 -1.11 20.67
N SER A 638 26.39 -0.45 21.65
CA SER A 638 26.07 0.96 22.01
C SER A 638 24.61 1.21 22.41
N ALA A 639 24.05 0.39 23.30
CA ALA A 639 22.75 0.65 23.92
C ALA A 639 22.88 1.70 25.03
N ARG A 640 21.99 2.69 25.15
CA ARG A 640 22.05 3.65 26.28
C ARG A 640 21.47 3.13 27.59
N LYS A 641 20.55 2.17 27.52
CA LYS A 641 20.07 1.43 28.70
C LYS A 641 20.62 0.01 28.63
N SER A 642 19.77 -0.99 28.86
CA SER A 642 20.19 -2.38 28.71
C SER A 642 20.14 -2.80 27.23
N ALA A 643 21.02 -3.68 26.80
CA ALA A 643 20.94 -4.24 25.45
C ALA A 643 19.68 -5.10 25.28
N ILE A 644 19.45 -6.05 26.19
CA ILE A 644 18.23 -6.88 26.24
C ILE A 644 17.51 -6.63 27.57
N ALA A 645 16.20 -6.40 27.53
CA ALA A 645 15.37 -6.24 28.73
C ALA A 645 14.05 -7.03 28.64
N VAL A 646 13.79 -7.86 29.65
CA VAL A 646 12.48 -8.50 29.86
C VAL A 646 11.91 -7.98 31.17
N THR A 647 10.72 -7.39 31.11
CA THR A 647 10.12 -6.68 32.26
C THR A 647 8.60 -6.75 32.24
N ASP A 648 7.99 -6.35 33.36
CA ASP A 648 6.54 -6.14 33.51
C ASP A 648 5.75 -7.42 33.19
N SER A 649 6.09 -8.51 33.90
CA SER A 649 5.49 -9.85 33.76
C SER A 649 5.59 -10.49 32.37
N SER A 650 6.56 -10.06 31.55
CA SER A 650 6.76 -10.59 30.21
C SER A 650 7.51 -11.93 30.22
N ILE A 651 7.29 -12.73 29.17
CA ILE A 651 7.70 -14.13 29.11
C ILE A 651 8.51 -14.42 27.85
N ILE A 652 9.70 -14.98 28.03
CA ILE A 652 10.44 -15.73 27.00
C ILE A 652 10.25 -17.21 27.31
N CYS A 653 9.65 -17.96 26.39
CA CYS A 653 9.30 -19.36 26.63
C CYS A 653 10.45 -20.34 26.48
N ASP A 654 11.59 -19.86 25.98
CA ASP A 654 12.81 -20.64 25.79
C ASP A 654 14.01 -19.86 26.36
N ASN A 655 15.11 -19.69 25.60
CA ASN A 655 16.36 -19.10 26.04
C ASN A 655 16.56 -17.63 25.62
N ILE A 656 17.43 -16.94 26.35
CA ILE A 656 18.20 -15.79 25.85
C ILE A 656 19.62 -16.30 25.59
N GLU A 657 19.97 -16.60 24.35
CA GLU A 657 21.20 -17.35 24.05
C GLU A 657 22.03 -16.85 22.88
N SER A 658 23.35 -17.08 22.95
CA SER A 658 24.27 -16.81 21.86
C SER A 658 24.23 -15.37 21.33
N ASN A 659 23.84 -14.38 22.15
CA ASN A 659 23.85 -12.98 21.75
C ASN A 659 25.25 -12.40 22.00
N HIS A 660 25.68 -11.53 21.08
CA HIS A 660 26.89 -10.73 21.22
C HIS A 660 26.50 -9.31 21.60
N ILE A 661 26.99 -8.84 22.74
CA ILE A 661 26.63 -7.54 23.32
C ILE A 661 27.92 -6.79 23.67
N SER A 662 28.08 -5.59 23.14
CA SER A 662 29.18 -4.69 23.49
C SER A 662 28.67 -3.26 23.73
N GLY A 663 29.18 -2.61 24.77
CA GLY A 663 28.87 -1.21 25.06
C GLY A 663 27.40 -0.97 25.42
N SER A 664 27.01 -1.23 26.67
CA SER A 664 25.70 -0.86 27.19
C SER A 664 25.79 0.23 28.27
N GLY A 665 24.83 1.15 28.28
CA GLY A 665 24.79 2.27 29.21
C GLY A 665 24.32 1.86 30.61
N THR A 666 23.67 0.70 30.73
CA THR A 666 23.41 0.05 32.01
C THR A 666 23.84 -1.42 31.98
N ASN A 667 22.99 -2.33 31.50
CA ASN A 667 23.22 -3.77 31.59
C ASN A 667 23.31 -4.45 30.22
N GLY A 668 24.03 -5.57 30.11
CA GLY A 668 23.90 -6.42 28.92
C GLY A 668 22.50 -7.01 28.84
N ILE A 669 22.12 -7.81 29.84
CA ILE A 669 20.80 -8.43 29.96
C ILE A 669 20.15 -8.01 31.28
N LEU A 670 18.88 -7.56 31.23
CA LEU A 670 18.08 -7.18 32.40
C LEU A 670 16.80 -8.02 32.48
N LEU A 671 16.60 -8.69 33.61
CA LEU A 671 15.32 -9.28 34.02
C LEU A 671 14.78 -8.53 35.24
N ASP A 672 13.61 -7.92 35.12
CA ASP A 672 13.01 -7.12 36.19
C ASP A 672 11.48 -7.26 36.23
N LYS A 673 10.86 -6.83 37.34
CA LYS A 673 9.40 -6.78 37.53
C LYS A 673 8.67 -8.04 37.06
N LYS A 674 8.97 -9.18 37.71
CA LYS A 674 8.34 -10.49 37.47
C LYS A 674 8.58 -11.07 36.07
N ALA A 675 9.74 -10.80 35.48
CA ALA A 675 10.12 -11.39 34.20
C ALA A 675 10.20 -12.93 34.28
N THR A 676 9.93 -13.60 33.17
CA THR A 676 10.08 -15.06 33.04
C THR A 676 10.94 -15.39 31.83
N VAL A 677 12.02 -16.14 32.04
CA VAL A 677 12.79 -16.81 30.97
C VAL A 677 12.80 -18.28 31.36
N ARG A 678 12.06 -19.12 30.64
CA ARG A 678 11.72 -20.47 31.13
C ARG A 678 12.90 -21.40 31.24
N ASN A 679 13.87 -21.28 30.33
CA ASN A 679 14.99 -22.19 30.25
C ASN A 679 16.27 -21.55 30.80
N SER A 680 16.99 -20.78 29.98
CA SER A 680 18.29 -20.25 30.39
C SER A 680 18.68 -18.91 29.76
N ILE A 681 19.63 -18.24 30.42
CA ILE A 681 20.48 -17.21 29.80
C ILE A 681 21.83 -17.89 29.54
N ALA A 682 22.11 -18.24 28.28
CA ALA A 682 23.26 -19.11 27.98
C ALA A 682 24.07 -18.76 26.73
N GLY A 683 25.39 -18.98 26.77
CA GLY A 683 26.25 -18.81 25.59
C GLY A 683 26.39 -17.36 25.11
N ASN A 684 25.99 -16.36 25.90
CA ASN A 684 26.09 -14.95 25.49
C ASN A 684 27.50 -14.42 25.73
N VAL A 685 27.97 -13.57 24.83
CA VAL A 685 29.24 -12.82 24.97
C VAL A 685 28.89 -11.36 25.27
N ILE A 686 29.25 -10.88 26.46
CA ILE A 686 28.83 -9.57 26.97
C ILE A 686 30.04 -8.76 27.46
N THR A 687 30.29 -7.64 26.80
CA THR A 687 31.45 -6.79 27.06
C THR A 687 31.06 -5.32 27.30
N GLU A 688 31.91 -4.58 28.01
CA GLU A 688 31.84 -3.12 28.14
C GLU A 688 30.51 -2.54 28.68
N CYS A 689 29.81 -3.24 29.59
CA CYS A 689 28.60 -2.68 30.19
C CYS A 689 28.93 -1.69 31.32
N ASN A 690 28.26 -0.53 31.34
CA ASN A 690 28.47 0.52 32.34
C ASN A 690 28.00 0.15 33.76
N ASN A 691 27.24 -0.95 33.92
CA ASN A 691 26.84 -1.48 35.22
C ASN A 691 27.12 -3.00 35.30
N TYR A 692 26.15 -3.83 34.90
CA TYR A 692 26.25 -5.29 35.03
C TYR A 692 26.20 -5.97 33.66
N GLY A 693 26.94 -7.06 33.45
CA GLY A 693 26.75 -7.86 32.24
C GLY A 693 25.36 -8.51 32.24
N ILE A 694 25.03 -9.26 33.28
CA ILE A 694 23.69 -9.83 33.51
C ILE A 694 23.13 -9.31 34.84
N ASN A 695 21.91 -8.77 34.81
CA ASN A 695 21.22 -8.22 35.98
C ASN A 695 19.83 -8.83 36.16
N ILE A 696 19.64 -9.57 37.25
CA ILE A 696 18.39 -10.27 37.57
C ILE A 696 17.81 -9.67 38.85
N GLN A 697 16.81 -8.80 38.71
CA GLN A 697 16.17 -8.08 39.80
C GLN A 697 14.87 -8.73 40.28
N SER A 698 14.14 -9.41 39.40
CA SER A 698 12.88 -10.08 39.76
C SER A 698 12.48 -11.11 38.70
N ILE A 699 12.24 -12.35 39.14
CA ILE A 699 11.84 -13.48 38.28
C ILE A 699 10.73 -14.31 38.91
N GLU A 700 9.94 -15.01 38.10
CA GLU A 700 8.83 -15.88 38.56
C GLU A 700 9.11 -17.39 38.44
N ASN A 701 10.26 -17.80 37.90
CA ASN A 701 10.65 -19.20 37.76
C ASN A 701 12.12 -19.44 38.16
N ASP A 702 12.46 -20.71 38.39
CA ASP A 702 13.85 -21.15 38.49
C ASP A 702 14.56 -20.87 37.15
N LEU A 703 15.80 -20.38 37.23
CA LEU A 703 16.53 -19.88 36.06
C LEU A 703 17.97 -20.38 36.07
N THR A 704 18.45 -20.80 34.89
CA THR A 704 19.86 -21.13 34.68
C THR A 704 20.59 -20.00 33.94
N VAL A 705 21.74 -19.59 34.46
CA VAL A 705 22.69 -18.66 33.83
C VAL A 705 23.97 -19.42 33.57
N ALA A 706 24.20 -19.85 32.33
CA ALA A 706 25.28 -20.79 32.05
C ALA A 706 26.09 -20.50 30.79
N HIS A 707 27.37 -20.82 30.81
CA HIS A 707 28.24 -20.74 29.63
C HIS A 707 28.29 -19.36 28.97
N ASN A 708 28.08 -18.29 29.73
CA ASN A 708 28.24 -16.93 29.22
C ASN A 708 29.68 -16.47 29.42
N GLU A 709 30.18 -15.65 28.49
CA GLU A 709 31.45 -14.96 28.59
C GLU A 709 31.19 -13.48 28.90
N LEU A 710 31.68 -13.01 30.05
CA LEU A 710 31.43 -11.65 30.53
C LEU A 710 32.74 -10.96 30.87
N ASN A 711 33.07 -9.90 30.14
CA ASN A 711 34.31 -9.14 30.32
C ASN A 711 34.02 -7.63 30.46
N GLU A 712 34.92 -6.88 31.09
CA GLU A 712 34.96 -5.40 31.06
C GLU A 712 33.69 -4.68 31.54
N ASN A 713 32.92 -5.31 32.43
CA ASN A 713 31.72 -4.72 33.04
C ASN A 713 32.11 -3.85 34.26
N LYS A 714 31.49 -2.67 34.44
CA LYS A 714 31.98 -1.67 35.43
C LYS A 714 31.61 -1.92 36.90
N ASN A 715 30.65 -2.78 37.21
CA ASN A 715 30.21 -3.00 38.61
C ASN A 715 30.27 -4.46 39.06
N ALA A 716 29.72 -5.36 38.25
CA ALA A 716 29.89 -6.80 38.37
C ALA A 716 29.59 -7.50 37.04
N ALA A 717 30.13 -8.69 36.82
CA ALA A 717 29.73 -9.48 35.65
C ALA A 717 28.27 -9.92 35.79
N ILE A 718 27.91 -10.53 36.92
CA ILE A 718 26.53 -10.97 37.20
C ILE A 718 26.03 -10.34 38.50
N ASN A 719 24.79 -9.83 38.50
CA ASN A 719 24.11 -9.34 39.68
C ASN A 719 22.74 -10.00 39.85
N ILE A 720 22.44 -10.50 41.06
CA ILE A 720 21.16 -11.13 41.40
C ILE A 720 20.57 -10.52 42.67
N ALA A 721 19.35 -9.99 42.53
CA ALA A 721 18.51 -9.44 43.59
C ALA A 721 17.07 -9.98 43.57
N ALA A 722 16.87 -11.19 43.04
CA ALA A 722 15.59 -11.67 42.53
C ALA A 722 14.62 -12.32 43.53
N GLY A 723 14.84 -12.16 44.84
CA GLY A 723 14.05 -12.83 45.87
C GLY A 723 14.46 -14.29 46.11
N LYS A 724 14.00 -14.87 47.23
CA LYS A 724 14.38 -16.23 47.67
C LYS A 724 13.47 -17.36 47.15
N LYS A 725 12.39 -17.01 46.46
CA LYS A 725 11.35 -17.95 46.03
C LYS A 725 11.90 -18.95 45.01
N ASN A 726 12.60 -18.44 44.00
CA ASN A 726 13.10 -19.22 42.88
C ASN A 726 14.62 -19.39 42.97
N LEU A 727 15.10 -20.55 42.53
CA LEU A 727 16.51 -20.87 42.46
C LEU A 727 17.12 -20.28 41.18
N THR A 728 18.24 -19.57 41.30
CA THR A 728 19.09 -19.25 40.15
C THR A 728 20.36 -20.11 40.17
N THR A 729 20.51 -20.97 39.17
CA THR A 729 21.72 -21.77 38.94
C THR A 729 22.68 -20.96 38.07
N ILE A 730 23.91 -20.76 38.53
CA ILE A 730 24.96 -20.03 37.80
C ILE A 730 26.10 -21.00 37.55
N SER A 731 26.29 -21.45 36.30
CA SER A 731 27.26 -22.50 36.03
C SER A 731 28.02 -22.41 34.72
N GLY A 732 29.31 -22.73 34.73
CA GLY A 732 30.09 -22.80 33.49
C GLY A 732 30.36 -21.45 32.83
N ASN A 733 30.17 -20.32 33.51
CA ASN A 733 30.41 -19.00 32.94
C ASN A 733 31.90 -18.63 33.05
N ILE A 734 32.39 -17.90 32.05
CA ILE A 734 33.74 -17.32 32.03
C ILE A 734 33.61 -15.84 32.33
N LEU A 735 34.12 -15.42 33.50
CA LEU A 735 33.95 -14.08 34.04
C LEU A 735 35.33 -13.43 34.19
N SER A 736 35.50 -12.27 33.55
CA SER A 736 36.70 -11.44 33.69
C SER A 736 36.33 -9.99 34.00
N GLY A 737 37.20 -9.30 34.73
CA GLY A 737 36.93 -7.94 35.16
C GLY A 737 38.16 -7.21 35.67
N SER A 738 37.98 -6.42 36.74
CA SER A 738 39.07 -5.65 37.34
C SER A 738 39.10 -5.76 38.86
N ALA A 739 40.26 -5.46 39.44
CA ALA A 739 40.54 -5.56 40.87
C ALA A 739 39.65 -4.66 41.76
N SER A 740 38.81 -3.82 41.15
CA SER A 740 37.88 -2.91 41.83
C SER A 740 36.45 -3.47 41.96
N ILE A 741 36.09 -4.50 41.17
CA ILE A 741 34.71 -5.01 41.07
C ILE A 741 34.58 -6.47 41.49
N SER A 742 33.35 -6.95 41.67
CA SER A 742 33.09 -8.36 42.00
C SER A 742 32.66 -9.14 40.76
N GLY A 743 32.99 -10.43 40.67
CA GLY A 743 32.50 -11.28 39.57
C GLY A 743 30.99 -11.45 39.64
N ILE A 744 30.50 -12.03 40.73
CA ILE A 744 29.07 -12.21 41.02
C ILE A 744 28.69 -11.40 42.27
N ARG A 745 27.64 -10.58 42.18
CA ARG A 745 27.01 -9.88 43.31
C ARG A 745 25.63 -10.44 43.62
N LEU A 746 25.38 -10.71 44.91
CA LEU A 746 24.18 -11.39 45.37
C LEU A 746 23.56 -10.65 46.55
N SER A 747 22.26 -10.41 46.46
CA SER A 747 21.46 -9.90 47.57
C SER A 747 20.07 -10.54 47.54
N LYS A 748 19.49 -10.90 48.69
CA LYS A 748 18.11 -11.40 48.81
C LYS A 748 17.73 -12.43 47.73
N CYS A 749 18.53 -13.48 47.54
CA CYS A 749 18.28 -14.49 46.51
C CYS A 749 18.60 -15.92 46.97
N LYS A 750 18.09 -16.90 46.22
CA LYS A 750 18.43 -18.32 46.35
C LYS A 750 19.25 -18.77 45.14
N VAL A 751 20.45 -19.32 45.36
CA VAL A 751 21.40 -19.61 44.28
C VAL A 751 22.10 -20.98 44.39
N SER A 752 22.57 -21.49 43.25
CA SER A 752 23.55 -22.58 43.15
C SER A 752 24.64 -22.15 42.19
N ILE A 753 25.89 -21.99 42.67
CA ILE A 753 26.97 -21.41 41.88
C ILE A 753 28.10 -22.42 41.72
N ALA A 754 28.30 -22.92 40.51
CA ALA A 754 29.30 -23.95 40.28
C ALA A 754 30.04 -23.89 38.96
N SER A 755 31.28 -24.36 38.93
CA SER A 755 32.03 -24.54 37.68
C SER A 755 32.19 -23.26 36.86
N ASN A 756 32.19 -22.08 37.50
CA ASN A 756 32.48 -20.82 36.82
C ASN A 756 33.97 -20.50 36.94
N GLU A 757 34.50 -19.82 35.93
CA GLU A 757 35.86 -19.30 35.89
C GLU A 757 35.85 -17.80 36.19
N PHE A 758 36.69 -17.39 37.14
CA PHE A 758 36.81 -16.01 37.58
C PHE A 758 38.24 -15.51 37.38
N GLU A 759 38.39 -14.35 36.75
CA GLU A 759 39.68 -13.69 36.53
C GLU A 759 39.65 -12.21 36.94
N LYS A 760 40.68 -11.74 37.64
CA LYS A 760 40.98 -10.31 37.92
C LYS A 760 40.00 -9.56 38.83
N PHE A 761 39.07 -10.20 39.54
CA PHE A 761 38.10 -9.49 40.40
C PHE A 761 38.64 -9.09 41.78
N LYS A 762 38.04 -8.07 42.41
CA LYS A 762 38.18 -7.77 43.85
C LYS A 762 37.76 -8.97 44.71
N TYR A 763 36.57 -9.49 44.43
CA TYR A 763 36.03 -10.71 44.99
C TYR A 763 35.40 -11.52 43.86
N GLY A 764 35.64 -12.83 43.79
CA GLY A 764 34.95 -13.67 42.81
C GLY A 764 33.44 -13.64 43.05
N ILE A 765 33.01 -13.96 44.28
CA ILE A 765 31.61 -13.91 44.71
C ILE A 765 31.45 -12.98 45.91
N HIS A 766 30.52 -12.04 45.84
CA HIS A 766 30.15 -11.12 46.92
C HIS A 766 28.66 -11.28 47.25
N ALA A 767 28.36 -11.76 48.45
CA ALA A 767 27.00 -12.02 48.90
C ALA A 767 26.65 -11.30 50.22
N ALA A 768 25.40 -10.84 50.33
CA ALA A 768 24.81 -10.38 51.60
C ALA A 768 24.35 -11.55 52.48
N ALA A 769 24.18 -11.35 53.79
CA ALA A 769 23.66 -12.36 54.73
C ALA A 769 22.28 -12.92 54.32
N SER A 770 21.50 -12.12 53.59
CA SER A 770 20.18 -12.48 53.10
C SER A 770 20.22 -13.44 51.90
N VAL A 771 21.37 -13.90 51.44
CA VAL A 771 21.49 -14.87 50.35
C VAL A 771 21.52 -16.29 50.92
N SER A 772 20.86 -17.24 50.26
CA SER A 772 20.89 -18.66 50.61
C SER A 772 21.28 -19.51 49.41
N GLY A 773 21.99 -20.61 49.60
CA GLY A 773 22.37 -21.44 48.45
C GLY A 773 23.61 -22.30 48.65
N SER A 774 24.21 -22.68 47.53
CA SER A 774 25.46 -23.45 47.50
C SER A 774 26.50 -22.85 46.53
N ILE A 775 27.78 -22.99 46.87
CA ILE A 775 28.93 -22.61 46.05
C ILE A 775 29.90 -23.79 46.00
N TYR A 776 30.30 -24.25 44.81
CA TYR A 776 31.20 -25.40 44.66
C TYR A 776 31.92 -25.40 43.30
N ASP A 777 33.06 -26.09 43.19
CA ASP A 777 33.75 -26.37 41.92
C ASP A 777 34.07 -25.15 41.02
N ASN A 778 34.17 -23.93 41.57
CA ASN A 778 34.52 -22.73 40.81
C ASN A 778 36.05 -22.53 40.77
N ILE A 779 36.55 -21.96 39.67
CA ILE A 779 37.98 -21.69 39.44
C ILE A 779 38.24 -20.19 39.61
N TYR A 780 39.24 -19.83 40.39
CA TYR A 780 39.58 -18.43 40.69
C TYR A 780 41.04 -18.13 40.33
N SER A 781 41.24 -17.08 39.54
CA SER A 781 42.55 -16.58 39.12
C SER A 781 42.64 -15.06 39.33
N ASP A 782 43.80 -14.58 39.78
CA ASP A 782 44.10 -13.16 39.98
C ASP A 782 43.06 -12.37 40.81
N ILE A 783 42.52 -12.99 41.86
CA ILE A 783 41.54 -12.35 42.74
C ILE A 783 42.24 -11.43 43.76
N ALA A 784 42.00 -10.13 43.66
CA ALA A 784 42.75 -9.10 44.40
C ALA A 784 42.54 -9.14 45.93
N LYS A 785 41.39 -9.60 46.42
CA LYS A 785 41.17 -9.82 47.86
C LYS A 785 40.94 -11.29 48.19
N LYS A 786 39.72 -11.78 48.01
CA LYS A 786 39.31 -13.15 48.39
C LYS A 786 38.30 -13.69 47.40
N GLU A 787 38.34 -14.99 47.19
CA GLU A 787 37.46 -15.71 46.26
C GLU A 787 35.99 -15.49 46.61
N ILE A 788 35.65 -15.56 47.90
CA ILE A 788 34.28 -15.44 48.41
C ILE A 788 34.22 -14.41 49.55
N TYR A 789 33.23 -13.52 49.53
CA TYR A 789 32.96 -12.56 50.60
C TYR A 789 31.47 -12.54 50.93
N ILE A 790 31.11 -13.01 52.13
CA ILE A 790 29.73 -13.18 52.59
C ILE A 790 29.57 -12.37 53.88
N ASP A 791 28.66 -11.40 53.90
CA ASP A 791 28.32 -10.58 55.09
C ASP A 791 29.53 -10.14 55.94
N LYS A 792 30.43 -9.36 55.33
CA LYS A 792 31.67 -8.86 55.98
C LYS A 792 32.69 -9.95 56.35
N LYS A 793 32.45 -11.21 56.02
CA LYS A 793 33.34 -12.34 56.28
C LYS A 793 33.98 -12.81 54.97
N ALA A 794 35.28 -12.59 54.86
CA ALA A 794 36.10 -13.09 53.76
C ALA A 794 36.35 -14.61 53.91
N GLN A 795 36.11 -15.39 52.85
CA GLN A 795 36.34 -16.84 52.81
C GLN A 795 37.26 -17.21 51.64
N LYS A 796 37.91 -18.37 51.74
CA LYS A 796 38.50 -19.10 50.61
C LYS A 796 37.59 -20.30 50.29
N MET A 797 37.69 -20.84 49.09
CA MET A 797 37.15 -22.16 48.78
C MET A 797 37.67 -23.19 49.79
N ASN A 798 36.79 -24.09 50.19
CA ASN A 798 37.14 -25.11 51.17
C ASN A 798 38.24 -26.00 50.61
N THR A 799 39.21 -26.29 51.47
CA THR A 799 40.37 -27.11 51.15
C THR A 799 39.94 -28.53 50.82
N VAL A 800 40.64 -29.18 49.90
CA VAL A 800 40.49 -30.61 49.60
C VAL A 800 40.76 -31.41 50.89
N ILE A 801 40.08 -32.55 51.08
CA ILE A 801 40.48 -33.53 52.09
C ILE A 801 41.91 -33.96 51.72
N SER A 802 42.89 -33.53 52.52
CA SER A 802 44.30 -33.56 52.13
C SER A 802 44.98 -34.92 52.34
N SER A 803 44.25 -35.93 52.80
CA SER A 803 44.76 -37.25 53.18
C SER A 803 43.99 -38.40 52.53
N THR A 804 44.53 -39.61 52.67
CA THR A 804 44.00 -40.84 52.08
C THR A 804 42.59 -41.12 52.63
N VAL A 805 41.58 -41.10 51.76
CA VAL A 805 40.28 -41.65 52.10
C VAL A 805 40.38 -43.16 51.99
N GLU A 806 40.20 -43.85 53.10
CA GLU A 806 40.37 -45.30 53.21
C GLU A 806 39.03 -46.01 53.06
N THR A 807 39.07 -47.25 52.55
CA THR A 807 37.88 -48.08 52.38
C THR A 807 38.15 -49.48 52.90
N THR A 808 37.31 -49.94 53.83
CA THR A 808 37.34 -51.29 54.38
C THR A 808 36.09 -52.04 53.94
N THR A 809 36.25 -53.13 53.19
CA THR A 809 35.14 -53.94 52.65
C THR A 809 34.83 -55.16 53.52
N ASP A 810 33.56 -55.41 53.81
CA ASP A 810 33.04 -56.64 54.45
C ASP A 810 32.18 -57.41 53.43
N ASN A 811 32.85 -58.31 52.69
CA ASN A 811 32.23 -59.10 51.63
C ASN A 811 31.16 -60.07 52.14
N GLY A 812 31.27 -60.55 53.39
CA GLY A 812 30.29 -61.49 53.97
C GLY A 812 28.95 -60.84 54.32
N LYS A 813 28.89 -59.50 54.39
CA LYS A 813 27.69 -58.73 54.73
C LYS A 813 27.30 -57.70 53.67
N ASN A 814 27.96 -57.71 52.51
CA ASN A 814 27.79 -56.74 51.42
C ASN A 814 27.90 -55.27 51.88
N LYS A 815 28.94 -54.94 52.68
CA LYS A 815 29.16 -53.60 53.26
C LYS A 815 30.54 -53.04 52.94
N ALA A 816 30.67 -51.73 52.95
CA ALA A 816 31.96 -51.05 52.91
C ALA A 816 31.96 -49.82 53.82
N THR A 817 32.97 -49.71 54.68
CA THR A 817 33.18 -48.55 55.55
C THR A 817 34.20 -47.61 54.92
N ILE A 818 33.80 -46.37 54.72
CA ILE A 818 34.65 -45.29 54.19
C ILE A 818 35.09 -44.43 55.37
N THR A 819 36.39 -44.15 55.49
CA THR A 819 36.99 -43.37 56.59
C THR A 819 37.86 -42.25 56.03
N TRP A 820 37.81 -41.07 56.63
CA TRP A 820 38.58 -39.89 56.22
C TRP A 820 39.00 -39.05 57.42
N ASP A 821 40.03 -38.22 57.27
CA ASP A 821 40.46 -37.32 58.34
C ASP A 821 39.52 -36.14 58.53
N ALA A 822 39.43 -35.67 59.77
CA ALA A 822 38.67 -34.47 60.09
C ALA A 822 39.29 -33.20 59.47
N VAL A 823 38.53 -32.47 58.66
CA VAL A 823 38.93 -31.17 58.11
C VAL A 823 38.56 -30.06 59.09
N LYS A 824 39.58 -29.37 59.61
CA LYS A 824 39.40 -28.31 60.62
C LYS A 824 38.55 -27.14 60.10
N GLY A 825 37.57 -26.72 60.90
CA GLY A 825 36.77 -25.52 60.65
C GLY A 825 35.60 -25.71 59.67
N MET A 826 35.29 -26.96 59.31
CA MET A 826 34.16 -27.36 58.48
C MET A 826 32.96 -27.75 59.34
N ASP A 827 31.76 -27.64 58.77
CA ASP A 827 30.49 -27.98 59.47
C ASP A 827 30.04 -29.41 59.19
N GLY A 828 30.52 -30.01 58.10
CA GLY A 828 30.20 -31.39 57.75
C GLY A 828 30.88 -31.88 56.47
N TYR A 829 30.48 -33.08 56.07
CA TYR A 829 30.92 -33.75 54.85
C TYR A 829 29.72 -34.17 54.01
N GLU A 830 29.91 -34.18 52.69
CA GLU A 830 29.00 -34.78 51.75
C GLU A 830 29.70 -35.96 51.10
N LEU A 831 29.21 -37.17 51.41
CA LEU A 831 29.64 -38.42 50.80
C LEU A 831 28.60 -38.82 49.75
N GLN A 832 29.05 -39.06 48.53
CA GLN A 832 28.22 -39.56 47.45
C GLN A 832 28.74 -40.92 47.01
N TYR A 833 27.86 -41.86 46.68
CA TYR A 833 28.27 -43.16 46.11
C TYR A 833 27.33 -43.61 45.01
N SER A 834 27.85 -44.36 44.03
CA SER A 834 27.12 -44.85 42.87
C SER A 834 27.79 -46.10 42.29
N THR A 835 27.02 -46.93 41.58
CA THR A 835 27.58 -48.00 40.74
C THR A 835 28.03 -47.50 39.37
N TYR A 836 27.79 -46.22 39.06
CA TYR A 836 28.21 -45.56 37.82
C TYR A 836 29.37 -44.59 38.10
N ALA A 837 30.42 -44.64 37.28
CA ALA A 837 31.63 -43.84 37.43
C ALA A 837 31.39 -42.32 37.32
N ASP A 838 30.35 -41.93 36.58
CA ASP A 838 29.95 -40.53 36.37
C ASP A 838 29.04 -39.97 37.47
N PHE A 839 28.66 -40.78 38.46
CA PHE A 839 27.71 -40.42 39.53
C PHE A 839 26.34 -39.94 39.00
N SER A 840 25.93 -40.43 37.83
CA SER A 840 24.61 -40.18 37.22
C SER A 840 23.46 -40.64 38.13
N SER A 841 23.62 -41.79 38.80
CA SER A 841 22.69 -42.33 39.79
C SER A 841 23.36 -42.45 41.17
N LYS A 842 23.69 -41.30 41.75
CA LYS A 842 24.35 -41.22 43.06
C LYS A 842 23.35 -41.19 44.21
N GLN A 843 23.71 -41.84 45.30
CA GLN A 843 23.17 -41.61 46.63
C GLN A 843 24.01 -40.52 47.32
N VAL A 844 23.37 -39.65 48.10
CA VAL A 844 24.04 -38.52 48.78
C VAL A 844 23.79 -38.62 50.28
N ILE A 845 24.87 -38.53 51.05
CA ILE A 845 24.88 -38.66 52.50
C ILE A 845 25.51 -37.39 53.08
N HIS A 846 24.76 -36.69 53.93
CA HIS A 846 25.25 -35.54 54.68
C HIS A 846 25.64 -35.95 56.08
N LEU A 847 26.85 -35.59 56.47
CA LEU A 847 27.49 -35.99 57.72
C LEU A 847 27.94 -34.73 58.45
N ASN A 848 27.81 -34.73 59.78
CA ASN A 848 28.29 -33.61 60.59
C ASN A 848 29.82 -33.63 60.73
N ALA A 849 30.42 -32.52 61.19
CA ALA A 849 31.87 -32.36 61.31
C ALA A 849 32.59 -33.43 62.16
N LYS A 850 31.88 -34.14 63.06
CA LYS A 850 32.45 -35.18 63.94
C LYS A 850 32.46 -36.57 63.29
N GLN A 851 31.69 -36.76 62.22
CA GLN A 851 31.60 -38.04 61.52
C GLN A 851 32.72 -38.15 60.50
N THR A 852 33.74 -38.92 60.84
CA THR A 852 34.93 -39.21 60.01
C THR A 852 34.91 -40.63 59.42
N SER A 853 33.80 -41.34 59.56
CA SER A 853 33.56 -42.61 58.87
C SER A 853 32.08 -42.82 58.60
N TYR A 854 31.77 -43.58 57.55
CA TYR A 854 30.42 -44.02 57.23
C TYR A 854 30.40 -45.41 56.59
N THR A 855 29.48 -46.27 57.01
CA THR A 855 29.31 -47.61 56.45
C THR A 855 28.19 -47.63 55.42
N LEU A 856 28.53 -47.97 54.19
CA LEU A 856 27.60 -48.27 53.12
C LEU A 856 27.08 -49.71 53.26
N HIS A 857 25.79 -49.89 53.02
CA HIS A 857 25.06 -51.15 53.18
C HIS A 857 24.45 -51.63 51.85
N ASP A 858 24.10 -52.91 51.79
CA ASP A 858 23.34 -53.53 50.68
C ASP A 858 23.97 -53.32 49.30
N LEU A 859 25.31 -53.40 49.25
CA LEU A 859 26.08 -53.12 48.05
C LEU A 859 26.12 -54.32 47.09
N PRO A 860 26.20 -54.09 45.77
CA PRO A 860 26.22 -55.17 44.79
C PRO A 860 27.56 -55.92 44.76
N ASN A 861 27.49 -57.26 44.74
CA ASN A 861 28.68 -58.10 44.58
C ASN A 861 29.18 -58.09 43.13
N ASN A 862 30.51 -58.20 42.97
CA ASN A 862 31.21 -58.24 41.69
C ASN A 862 30.93 -57.05 40.76
N LYS A 863 30.55 -55.90 41.33
CA LYS A 863 30.40 -54.64 40.59
C LYS A 863 31.21 -53.51 41.26
N PRO A 864 31.79 -52.58 40.49
CA PRO A 864 32.44 -51.42 41.06
C PRO A 864 31.43 -50.50 41.72
N VAL A 865 31.77 -50.05 42.92
CA VAL A 865 31.07 -48.99 43.65
C VAL A 865 32.03 -47.81 43.73
N TYR A 866 31.64 -46.71 43.08
CA TYR A 866 32.34 -45.43 43.10
C TYR A 866 31.81 -44.61 44.27
N TYR A 867 32.69 -43.93 44.98
CA TYR A 867 32.30 -42.96 45.98
C TYR A 867 33.15 -41.70 45.87
N ARG A 868 32.59 -40.58 46.30
CA ARG A 868 33.30 -39.31 46.38
C ARG A 868 32.88 -38.54 47.61
N ILE A 869 33.84 -37.91 48.27
CA ILE A 869 33.59 -37.15 49.49
C ILE A 869 34.18 -35.75 49.40
N ARG A 870 33.48 -34.77 49.98
CA ARG A 870 33.94 -33.39 50.14
C ARG A 870 33.51 -32.81 51.47
N ALA A 871 34.33 -31.91 52.02
CA ALA A 871 33.94 -31.13 53.19
C ALA A 871 33.13 -29.89 52.79
N TYR A 872 32.23 -29.45 53.67
CA TYR A 872 31.49 -28.20 53.48
C TYR A 872 31.48 -27.34 54.74
N LYS A 873 31.30 -26.04 54.52
CA LYS A 873 31.16 -25.02 55.55
C LYS A 873 30.00 -24.12 55.19
N THR A 874 29.14 -23.88 56.16
CA THR A 874 28.01 -22.97 56.06
C THR A 874 28.41 -21.61 56.60
N VAL A 875 28.33 -20.59 55.75
CA VAL A 875 28.52 -19.19 56.16
C VAL A 875 27.20 -18.47 55.94
N GLU A 876 26.60 -18.01 57.04
CA GLU A 876 25.20 -17.56 57.05
C GLU A 876 24.26 -18.64 56.53
N ASN A 877 23.67 -18.45 55.35
CA ASN A 877 22.75 -19.40 54.73
C ASN A 877 23.32 -20.03 53.45
N ILE A 878 24.64 -19.93 53.23
CA ILE A 878 25.32 -20.43 52.03
C ILE A 878 26.24 -21.59 52.41
N CYS A 879 26.02 -22.76 51.80
CA CYS A 879 26.92 -23.90 51.91
C CYS A 879 28.04 -23.79 50.87
N ILE A 880 29.27 -23.57 51.32
CA ILE A 880 30.47 -23.60 50.49
C ILE A 880 31.01 -25.03 50.56
N PHE A 881 31.18 -25.70 49.42
CA PHE A 881 31.75 -27.04 49.36
C PHE A 881 33.18 -26.99 48.80
N GLY A 882 34.03 -27.88 49.31
CA GLY A 882 35.34 -28.15 48.72
C GLY A 882 35.23 -29.07 47.51
N ASN A 883 36.37 -29.37 46.89
CA ASN A 883 36.43 -30.31 45.77
C ASN A 883 36.17 -31.75 46.25
N PHE A 884 35.57 -32.56 45.39
CA PHE A 884 35.43 -34.00 45.61
C PHE A 884 36.77 -34.72 45.52
N GLN A 885 37.00 -35.63 46.47
CA GLN A 885 37.95 -36.73 46.32
C GLN A 885 37.18 -37.98 45.92
N THR A 886 37.48 -38.53 44.75
CA THR A 886 36.74 -39.65 44.13
C THR A 886 37.58 -40.92 44.15
N ASN A 887 36.98 -42.03 44.57
CA ASN A 887 37.59 -43.35 44.67
C ASN A 887 36.57 -44.44 44.27
N TYR A 888 37.02 -45.70 44.18
CA TYR A 888 36.13 -46.85 43.95
C TYR A 888 36.63 -48.12 44.66
N PHE A 889 35.74 -49.09 44.85
CA PHE A 889 36.05 -50.42 45.36
C PHE A 889 35.14 -51.49 44.73
N ILE A 890 35.45 -52.78 44.90
CA ILE A 890 34.65 -53.91 44.43
C ILE A 890 34.50 -54.92 45.59
N LEU A 891 33.26 -55.30 45.90
CA LEU A 891 32.97 -56.42 46.81
C LEU A 891 33.07 -57.73 46.04
N ARG A 892 33.85 -58.69 46.57
CA ARG A 892 34.09 -60.00 45.94
C ARG A 892 33.36 -61.11 46.66
#